data_AF-A0A3D6DL47-F1
#
_entry.id   AF-A0A3D6DL47-F1
#
_cell.length_a   1.000
_cell.length_b   1.000
_cell.length_c   1.000
_cell.angle_alpha   90.00
_cell.angle_beta   90.00
_cell.angle_gamma   90.00
#
_symmetry.space_group_name_H-M   'P 1'
#
loop_
_entity.id
_entity.type
_entity.pdbx_description
1 polymer ?
#
loop_
_entity_poly.entity_id
_entity_poly.type
_entity_poly.pdbx_seq_one_letter_code
_entity_poly.pdbx_strand_id
1 'polypeptide(L)'
;MYLIFDTETTGLPRNWKAPLTDADNWPRCIQIAWQLHDEKGHCIAHEDYLILPEGFTIPYDSEKIHGISTALAEKHGIPLVEVLERFQVALKQCEFVGGHNVSFDLNIMGAEFLRLQDTNPLEALPIIDTCTEETAALCRLPGGRGGKFKLPTLGELYAHLFGTDFAEAHNATADVEATARCFFELFRKRQILPASIKDRADLLQTLEAALEAPVELIGLKHRNLKSAAARLAQQTSEAQQTLVPDFPLEQEALADAPFVHLHTHSQYSVLQSTSNIADIVNAAANDRMPAVTLTDHANLMGAFHFIKAVNKHNDSLEEGQPPLKPILGCEFFVCEDHLDRSRRDNGYQIVFIAKNKKGYENLSIMSSIAYTKGFYYVPRIDKQIIETYKSDLIVLTGNLNGELPSKILNLGDNQAEEALQWWHQQFGDDLYIELMRHQQEDEKRANEVMLRLAKKYDIKIVATNNSYYTTKAEANAHDILLCVKEGEKQATPIGRGRGFRYGFPNQEYYYKSQSEMKALFADLPEAIINIAGLINKVTPFDLAREVLLPEYKIPEDFSISNTQDSKERENEYLRFLTFEGAKKRYGTLSKEIEERLNFELEVIAKTGYPGYFLIVQDLIAAARKMDVSVGPGRGSAAGSVVAYCLWITNLDPIEYDLLFERFLNPDRVSMPDIDIDFD
;
A
#
# COMPACT_ATOMS: atom_id res chain seq x y z
N MET A 1 -14.48 -45.10 -14.20
CA MET A 1 -13.02 -44.83 -14.04
C MET A 1 -12.84 -43.48 -13.36
N TYR A 2 -11.78 -43.30 -12.58
CA TYR A 2 -11.50 -42.08 -11.84
C TYR A 2 -10.32 -41.35 -12.48
N LEU A 3 -10.48 -40.05 -12.77
CA LEU A 3 -9.37 -39.20 -13.19
C LEU A 3 -9.01 -38.28 -12.03
N ILE A 4 -7.81 -38.42 -11.49
CA ILE A 4 -7.27 -37.53 -10.47
C ILE A 4 -6.26 -36.60 -11.13
N PHE A 5 -6.41 -35.30 -10.98
CA PHE A 5 -5.52 -34.32 -11.60
C PHE A 5 -5.21 -33.15 -10.67
N ASP A 6 -4.12 -32.47 -10.97
CA ASP A 6 -3.64 -31.28 -10.26
C ASP A 6 -2.94 -30.36 -11.26
N THR A 7 -2.97 -29.05 -10.98
CA THR A 7 -2.36 -28.03 -11.83
C THR A 7 -1.42 -27.12 -11.07
N GLU A 8 -0.30 -26.78 -11.69
CA GLU A 8 0.49 -25.62 -11.29
C GLU A 8 0.11 -24.43 -12.16
N THR A 9 0.13 -23.24 -11.56
CA THR A 9 -0.39 -22.02 -12.20
C THR A 9 0.55 -20.83 -12.04
N THR A 10 0.30 -19.77 -12.83
CA THR A 10 1.01 -18.51 -12.69
C THR A 10 0.67 -17.72 -11.42
N GLY A 11 -0.30 -18.15 -10.60
CA GLY A 11 -0.64 -17.47 -9.35
C GLY A 11 -2.06 -17.76 -8.88
N LEU A 12 -2.68 -16.80 -8.20
CA LEU A 12 -4.07 -16.91 -7.72
C LEU A 12 -4.99 -15.95 -8.50
N PRO A 13 -6.29 -16.25 -8.65
CA PRO A 13 -7.23 -15.36 -9.31
C PRO A 13 -7.41 -14.08 -8.50
N ARG A 14 -7.58 -12.95 -9.20
CA ARG A 14 -7.85 -11.64 -8.56
C ARG A 14 -9.19 -11.65 -7.83
N ASN A 15 -10.18 -12.31 -8.42
CA ASN A 15 -11.52 -12.49 -7.92
C ASN A 15 -11.97 -13.94 -8.11
N TRP A 16 -12.11 -14.65 -7.00
CA TRP A 16 -12.60 -16.03 -6.94
C TRP A 16 -14.05 -16.22 -7.43
N LYS A 17 -14.80 -15.11 -7.60
CA LYS A 17 -16.20 -15.12 -8.06
C LYS A 17 -16.36 -14.69 -9.52
N ALA A 18 -15.28 -14.35 -10.23
CA ALA A 18 -15.39 -13.94 -11.62
C ALA A 18 -15.86 -15.13 -12.49
N PRO A 19 -16.60 -14.89 -13.59
CA PRO A 19 -16.93 -15.95 -14.54
C PRO A 19 -15.66 -16.53 -15.17
N LEU A 20 -15.68 -17.80 -15.57
CA LEU A 20 -14.52 -18.45 -16.21
C LEU A 20 -14.16 -17.83 -17.59
N THR A 21 -15.12 -17.14 -18.21
CA THR A 21 -14.91 -16.38 -19.45
C THR A 21 -14.08 -15.11 -19.25
N ASP A 22 -13.91 -14.65 -18.00
CA ASP A 22 -13.01 -13.53 -17.66
C ASP A 22 -11.56 -14.04 -17.64
N ALA A 23 -10.99 -14.20 -18.83
CA ALA A 23 -9.69 -14.81 -19.03
C ALA A 23 -8.56 -14.09 -18.28
N ASP A 24 -8.67 -12.79 -18.05
CA ASP A 24 -7.64 -11.98 -17.38
C ASP A 24 -7.67 -12.13 -15.84
N ASN A 25 -8.81 -12.53 -15.29
CA ASN A 25 -8.95 -12.80 -13.86
C ASN A 25 -8.26 -14.10 -13.43
N TRP A 26 -8.39 -15.14 -14.26
CA TRP A 26 -7.93 -16.49 -13.94
C TRP A 26 -6.45 -16.68 -14.30
N PRO A 27 -5.63 -17.28 -13.44
CA PRO A 27 -4.23 -17.52 -13.76
C PRO A 27 -4.08 -18.56 -14.89
N ARG A 28 -2.87 -18.66 -15.46
CA ARG A 28 -2.56 -19.57 -16.55
C ARG A 28 -2.10 -20.92 -15.99
N CYS A 29 -2.52 -22.01 -16.61
CA CYS A 29 -1.99 -23.33 -16.32
C CYS A 29 -0.57 -23.44 -16.92
N ILE A 30 0.39 -23.87 -16.10
CA ILE A 30 1.81 -24.02 -16.51
C ILE A 30 2.31 -25.46 -16.37
N GLN A 31 1.63 -26.27 -15.55
CA GLN A 31 1.79 -27.71 -15.50
C GLN A 31 0.43 -28.33 -15.24
N ILE A 32 0.18 -29.48 -15.86
CA ILE A 32 -0.92 -30.36 -15.49
C ILE A 32 -0.40 -31.79 -15.42
N ALA A 33 -0.77 -32.49 -14.36
CA ALA A 33 -0.57 -33.93 -14.24
C ALA A 33 -1.92 -34.61 -13.98
N TRP A 34 -2.06 -35.85 -14.44
CA TRP A 34 -3.23 -36.65 -14.10
C TRP A 34 -2.91 -38.14 -14.04
N GLN A 35 -3.72 -38.85 -13.25
CA GLN A 35 -3.76 -40.31 -13.18
C GLN A 35 -5.17 -40.79 -13.51
N LEU A 36 -5.26 -41.80 -14.38
CA LEU A 36 -6.49 -42.50 -14.67
C LEU A 36 -6.48 -43.83 -13.92
N HIS A 37 -7.53 -44.07 -13.13
CA HIS A 37 -7.70 -45.29 -12.35
C HIS A 37 -8.93 -46.08 -12.82
N ASP A 38 -8.81 -47.40 -12.80
CA ASP A 38 -9.92 -48.31 -13.02
C ASP A 38 -10.95 -48.26 -11.86
N GLU A 39 -12.04 -49.02 -11.98
CA GLU A 39 -13.08 -49.12 -10.94
C GLU A 39 -12.59 -49.71 -9.61
N LYS A 40 -11.42 -50.37 -9.59
CA LYS A 40 -10.77 -50.98 -8.42
C LYS A 40 -9.74 -50.05 -7.78
N GLY A 41 -9.47 -48.89 -8.39
CA GLY A 41 -8.49 -47.92 -7.92
C GLY A 41 -7.07 -48.14 -8.42
N HIS A 42 -6.83 -49.12 -9.31
CA HIS A 42 -5.51 -49.30 -9.91
C HIS A 42 -5.24 -48.21 -10.96
N CYS A 43 -4.06 -47.59 -10.87
CA CYS A 43 -3.60 -46.64 -11.89
C CYS A 43 -3.34 -47.38 -13.21
N ILE A 44 -4.08 -47.01 -14.25
CA ILE A 44 -3.98 -47.59 -15.61
C ILE A 44 -3.21 -46.69 -16.57
N ALA A 45 -3.17 -45.38 -16.31
CA ALA A 45 -2.39 -44.41 -17.07
C ALA A 45 -2.03 -43.22 -16.19
N HIS A 46 -0.89 -42.58 -16.45
CA HIS A 46 -0.50 -41.31 -15.87
C HIS A 46 0.18 -40.45 -16.92
N GLU A 47 -0.02 -39.14 -16.84
CA GLU A 47 0.56 -38.17 -17.76
C GLU A 47 0.96 -36.91 -16.98
N ASP A 48 1.99 -36.21 -17.47
CA ASP A 48 2.54 -34.98 -16.89
C ASP A 48 3.08 -34.09 -18.00
N TYR A 49 2.56 -32.86 -18.09
CA TYR A 49 2.91 -31.91 -19.12
C TYR A 49 3.23 -30.54 -18.53
N LEU A 50 4.41 -30.03 -18.88
CA LEU A 50 4.71 -28.60 -18.80
C LEU A 50 4.08 -27.89 -20.00
N ILE A 51 3.50 -26.73 -19.76
CA ILE A 51 2.85 -25.92 -20.80
C ILE A 51 3.80 -24.82 -21.26
N LEU A 52 3.94 -24.68 -22.58
CA LEU A 52 4.70 -23.60 -23.21
C LEU A 52 4.01 -22.24 -22.92
N PRO A 53 4.68 -21.27 -22.28
CA PRO A 53 4.05 -19.99 -21.95
C PRO A 53 3.97 -19.07 -23.18
N GLU A 54 2.85 -19.16 -23.92
CA GLU A 54 2.60 -18.32 -25.08
C GLU A 54 1.95 -16.99 -24.67
N GLY A 55 2.72 -15.89 -24.75
CA GLY A 55 2.22 -14.53 -24.50
C GLY A 55 2.12 -14.14 -23.02
N PHE A 56 2.81 -14.86 -22.12
CA PHE A 56 2.92 -14.50 -20.71
C PHE A 56 4.25 -14.98 -20.12
N THR A 57 4.63 -14.45 -18.96
CA THR A 57 5.77 -14.95 -18.17
C THR A 57 5.26 -15.60 -16.89
N ILE A 58 5.99 -16.59 -16.38
CA ILE A 58 5.68 -17.22 -15.09
C ILE A 58 6.24 -16.32 -13.98
N PRO A 59 5.38 -15.78 -13.08
CA PRO A 59 5.83 -14.87 -12.05
C PRO A 59 6.77 -15.52 -11.04
N TYR A 60 7.73 -14.75 -10.53
CA TYR A 60 8.75 -15.28 -9.63
C TYR A 60 8.18 -15.85 -8.32
N ASP A 61 7.15 -15.21 -7.76
CA ASP A 61 6.55 -15.72 -6.52
C ASP A 61 5.91 -17.09 -6.70
N SER A 62 5.39 -17.38 -7.90
CA SER A 62 4.87 -18.69 -8.28
C SER A 62 6.03 -19.68 -8.50
N GLU A 63 7.08 -19.28 -9.22
CA GLU A 63 8.31 -20.08 -9.39
C GLU A 63 8.90 -20.53 -8.04
N LYS A 64 8.89 -19.69 -7.00
CA LYS A 64 9.40 -20.07 -5.67
C LYS A 64 8.61 -21.23 -5.04
N ILE A 65 7.32 -21.31 -5.35
CA ILE A 65 6.41 -22.34 -4.83
C ILE A 65 6.68 -23.66 -5.54
N HIS A 66 6.49 -23.71 -6.86
CA HIS A 66 6.49 -24.95 -7.66
C HIS A 66 7.81 -25.23 -8.40
N GLY A 67 8.68 -24.23 -8.58
CA GLY A 67 10.00 -24.39 -9.22
C GLY A 67 10.00 -24.40 -10.74
N ILE A 68 8.94 -23.92 -11.39
CA ILE A 68 8.84 -23.83 -12.86
C ILE A 68 9.13 -22.40 -13.27
N SER A 69 10.27 -22.15 -13.90
CA SER A 69 10.58 -20.84 -14.47
C SER A 69 10.08 -20.72 -15.90
N THR A 70 9.89 -19.49 -16.39
CA THR A 70 9.57 -19.23 -17.81
C THR A 70 10.55 -19.95 -18.74
N ALA A 71 11.85 -19.86 -18.46
CA ALA A 71 12.89 -20.51 -19.27
C ALA A 71 12.81 -22.04 -19.27
N LEU A 72 12.42 -22.65 -18.14
CA LEU A 72 12.19 -24.09 -18.05
C LEU A 72 11.00 -24.51 -18.92
N ALA A 73 9.90 -23.77 -18.80
CA ALA A 73 8.66 -24.02 -19.54
C ALA A 73 8.81 -23.76 -21.04
N GLU A 74 9.58 -22.74 -21.45
CA GLU A 74 9.92 -22.50 -22.86
C GLU A 74 10.75 -23.62 -23.48
N LYS A 75 11.67 -24.21 -22.70
CA LYS A 75 12.58 -25.26 -23.18
C LYS A 75 11.93 -26.64 -23.26
N HIS A 76 11.02 -26.94 -22.34
CA HIS A 76 10.49 -28.28 -22.13
C HIS A 76 8.97 -28.39 -22.24
N GLY A 77 8.27 -27.26 -22.31
CA GLY A 77 6.82 -27.23 -22.42
C GLY A 77 6.34 -27.56 -23.83
N ILE A 78 5.08 -28.00 -23.90
CA ILE A 78 4.36 -28.22 -25.16
C ILE A 78 3.18 -27.25 -25.28
N PRO A 79 2.68 -26.96 -26.49
CA PRO A 79 1.59 -26.02 -26.68
C PRO A 79 0.34 -26.41 -25.88
N LEU A 80 -0.31 -25.42 -25.25
CA LEU A 80 -1.51 -25.65 -24.41
C LEU A 80 -2.60 -26.40 -25.17
N VAL A 81 -2.81 -26.08 -26.45
CA VAL A 81 -3.81 -26.74 -27.30
C VAL A 81 -3.61 -28.26 -27.36
N GLU A 82 -2.37 -28.73 -27.48
CA GLU A 82 -2.05 -30.15 -27.53
C GLU A 82 -2.30 -30.83 -26.18
N VAL A 83 -1.98 -30.14 -25.08
CA VAL A 83 -2.27 -30.61 -23.71
C VAL A 83 -3.77 -30.76 -23.50
N LEU A 84 -4.56 -29.76 -23.90
CA LEU A 84 -6.02 -29.79 -23.77
C LEU A 84 -6.65 -30.92 -24.58
N GLU A 85 -6.16 -31.18 -25.79
CA GLU A 85 -6.62 -32.32 -26.61
C GLU A 85 -6.35 -33.67 -25.92
N ARG A 86 -5.14 -33.85 -25.38
CA ARG A 86 -4.77 -35.07 -24.63
C ARG A 86 -5.60 -35.22 -23.35
N PHE A 87 -5.79 -34.12 -22.62
CA PHE A 87 -6.60 -34.12 -21.41
C PHE A 87 -8.07 -34.44 -21.73
N GLN A 88 -8.62 -33.90 -22.81
CA GLN A 88 -9.98 -34.20 -23.26
C GLN A 88 -10.16 -35.68 -23.63
N VAL A 89 -9.14 -36.34 -24.19
CA VAL A 89 -9.16 -37.79 -24.44
C VAL A 89 -9.19 -38.58 -23.13
N ALA A 90 -8.47 -38.13 -22.09
CA ALA A 90 -8.53 -38.75 -20.77
C ALA A 90 -9.89 -38.53 -20.09
N LEU A 91 -10.47 -37.33 -20.20
CA LEU A 91 -11.80 -37.00 -19.66
C LEU A 91 -12.91 -37.87 -20.27
N LYS A 92 -12.82 -38.22 -21.56
CA LYS A 92 -13.80 -39.12 -22.22
C LYS A 92 -13.77 -40.57 -21.69
N GLN A 93 -12.69 -40.96 -21.01
CA GLN A 93 -12.54 -42.30 -20.44
C GLN A 93 -12.95 -42.36 -18.96
N CYS A 94 -13.10 -41.21 -18.30
CA CYS A 94 -13.46 -41.16 -16.89
C CYS A 94 -14.97 -41.00 -16.68
N GLU A 95 -15.40 -41.43 -15.49
CA GLU A 95 -16.76 -41.24 -14.99
C GLU A 95 -16.79 -40.21 -13.86
N PHE A 96 -15.65 -40.07 -13.16
CA PHE A 96 -15.47 -39.10 -12.09
C PHE A 96 -14.15 -38.37 -12.27
N VAL A 97 -14.16 -37.09 -11.93
CA VAL A 97 -12.97 -36.25 -11.87
C VAL A 97 -12.72 -35.86 -10.42
N GLY A 98 -11.49 -35.97 -9.94
CA GLY A 98 -11.16 -35.62 -8.58
C GLY A 98 -9.79 -35.03 -8.37
N GLY A 99 -9.59 -34.53 -7.15
CA GLY A 99 -8.38 -33.84 -6.74
C GLY A 99 -8.40 -33.50 -5.26
N HIS A 100 -7.45 -32.68 -4.82
CA HIS A 100 -7.43 -32.09 -3.48
C HIS A 100 -7.63 -30.59 -3.59
N ASN A 101 -8.74 -30.08 -3.06
CA ASN A 101 -9.20 -28.70 -3.34
C ASN A 101 -9.45 -28.47 -4.85
N VAL A 102 -9.96 -29.50 -5.52
CA VAL A 102 -10.08 -29.63 -6.99
C VAL A 102 -10.90 -28.52 -7.64
N SER A 103 -11.75 -27.84 -6.86
CA SER A 103 -12.51 -26.68 -7.34
C SER A 103 -11.61 -25.59 -7.94
N PHE A 104 -10.39 -25.44 -7.44
CA PHE A 104 -9.41 -24.51 -7.99
C PHE A 104 -8.96 -24.97 -9.38
N ASP A 105 -8.43 -26.19 -9.49
CA ASP A 105 -7.91 -26.77 -10.73
C ASP A 105 -8.97 -26.87 -11.83
N LEU A 106 -10.22 -27.17 -11.45
CA LEU A 106 -11.36 -27.18 -12.38
C LEU A 106 -11.62 -25.80 -12.99
N ASN A 107 -11.51 -24.73 -12.20
CA ASN A 107 -11.69 -23.38 -12.71
C ASN A 107 -10.53 -22.97 -13.62
N ILE A 108 -9.29 -23.36 -13.29
CA ILE A 108 -8.11 -23.11 -14.12
C ILE A 108 -8.26 -23.78 -15.48
N MET A 109 -8.51 -25.09 -15.49
CA MET A 109 -8.66 -25.83 -16.74
C MET A 109 -9.91 -25.42 -17.50
N GLY A 110 -11.01 -25.13 -16.81
CA GLY A 110 -12.21 -24.57 -17.42
C GLY A 110 -11.95 -23.24 -18.12
N ALA A 111 -11.18 -22.34 -17.50
CA ALA A 111 -10.75 -21.09 -18.13
C ALA A 111 -9.85 -21.34 -19.35
N GLU A 112 -8.88 -22.27 -19.28
CA GLU A 112 -8.02 -22.61 -20.44
C GLU A 112 -8.83 -23.23 -21.60
N PHE A 113 -9.80 -24.08 -21.31
CA PHE A 113 -10.72 -24.61 -22.32
C PHE A 113 -11.56 -23.51 -22.97
N LEU A 114 -12.12 -22.58 -22.18
CA LEU A 114 -12.91 -21.46 -22.72
C LEU A 114 -12.04 -20.49 -23.54
N ARG A 115 -10.77 -20.27 -23.16
CA ARG A 115 -9.83 -19.45 -23.94
C ARG A 115 -9.57 -19.98 -25.35
N LEU A 116 -9.62 -21.30 -25.55
CA LEU A 116 -9.23 -21.93 -26.83
C LEU A 116 -10.39 -22.58 -27.61
N GLN A 117 -11.40 -23.12 -26.92
CA GLN A 117 -12.41 -24.02 -27.51
C GLN A 117 -13.85 -23.59 -27.22
N ASP A 118 -14.06 -22.48 -26.51
CA ASP A 118 -15.39 -21.90 -26.15
C ASP A 118 -16.38 -22.93 -25.53
N THR A 119 -15.86 -24.02 -24.97
CA THR A 119 -16.63 -25.10 -24.34
C THR A 119 -15.85 -25.64 -23.14
N ASN A 120 -16.55 -26.01 -22.07
CA ASN A 120 -15.94 -26.55 -20.85
C ASN A 120 -16.41 -28.00 -20.59
N PRO A 121 -15.63 -29.03 -20.95
CA PRO A 121 -16.05 -30.42 -20.77
C PRO A 121 -16.11 -30.86 -19.30
N LEU A 122 -15.51 -30.11 -18.37
CA LEU A 122 -15.42 -30.46 -16.94
C LEU A 122 -16.74 -30.24 -16.19
N GLU A 123 -17.60 -29.32 -16.65
CA GLU A 123 -18.90 -29.02 -16.02
C GLU A 123 -19.87 -30.20 -16.03
N ALA A 124 -19.71 -31.12 -16.99
CA ALA A 124 -20.59 -32.27 -17.17
C ALA A 124 -20.21 -33.49 -16.33
N LEU A 125 -19.06 -33.46 -15.64
CA LEU A 125 -18.50 -34.62 -14.94
C LEU A 125 -18.73 -34.55 -13.43
N PRO A 126 -19.16 -35.64 -12.78
CA PRO A 126 -19.23 -35.74 -11.33
C PRO A 126 -17.86 -35.50 -10.66
N ILE A 127 -17.83 -34.60 -9.66
CA ILE A 127 -16.60 -34.17 -8.98
C ILE A 127 -16.40 -34.94 -7.68
N ILE A 128 -15.13 -35.20 -7.36
CA ILE A 128 -14.66 -35.79 -6.11
C ILE A 128 -13.58 -34.88 -5.52
N ASP A 129 -13.78 -34.41 -4.29
CA ASP A 129 -12.76 -33.63 -3.59
C ASP A 129 -12.35 -34.35 -2.29
N THR A 130 -11.04 -34.41 -2.04
CA THR A 130 -10.48 -34.90 -0.78
C THR A 130 -10.32 -33.79 0.27
N CYS A 131 -10.48 -32.52 -0.11
CA CYS A 131 -10.44 -31.38 0.80
C CYS A 131 -11.88 -30.96 1.19
N THR A 132 -12.44 -31.64 2.19
CA THR A 132 -13.84 -31.47 2.59
C THR A 132 -14.00 -31.23 4.10
N GLU A 133 -15.17 -30.77 4.51
CA GLU A 133 -15.53 -30.65 5.94
C GLU A 133 -15.45 -32.01 6.67
N GLU A 134 -15.67 -33.13 5.97
CA GLU A 134 -15.48 -34.48 6.52
C GLU A 134 -14.02 -34.74 6.85
N THR A 135 -13.10 -34.40 5.94
CA THR A 135 -11.65 -34.47 6.23
C THR A 135 -11.21 -33.48 7.30
N ALA A 136 -11.82 -32.30 7.38
CA ALA A 136 -11.54 -31.36 8.46
C ALA A 136 -11.96 -31.92 9.83
N ALA A 137 -13.12 -32.58 9.91
CA ALA A 137 -13.58 -33.26 11.12
C ALA A 137 -12.72 -34.47 11.51
N LEU A 138 -12.11 -35.13 10.51
CA LEU A 138 -11.16 -36.22 10.70
C LEU A 138 -9.82 -35.70 11.27
N CYS A 139 -9.21 -34.70 10.62
CA CYS A 139 -7.90 -34.17 11.01
C CYS A 139 -7.97 -33.27 12.26
N ARG A 140 -9.13 -32.66 12.55
CA ARG A 140 -9.40 -31.80 13.72
C ARG A 140 -8.41 -30.65 13.88
N LEU A 141 -7.98 -30.07 12.77
CA LEU A 141 -7.01 -28.99 12.76
C LEU A 141 -7.64 -27.69 13.30
N PRO A 142 -6.96 -26.94 14.20
CA PRO A 142 -7.52 -25.73 14.78
C PRO A 142 -7.59 -24.56 13.77
N GLY A 143 -8.51 -23.63 14.04
CA GLY A 143 -8.61 -22.35 13.32
C GLY A 143 -9.47 -22.37 12.05
N GLY A 144 -10.44 -23.27 11.89
CA GLY A 144 -11.40 -23.13 10.79
C GLY A 144 -12.25 -21.86 10.92
N ARG A 145 -12.77 -21.39 9.79
CA ARG A 145 -13.66 -20.20 9.77
C ARG A 145 -14.97 -20.51 10.51
N GLY A 146 -15.48 -19.54 11.27
CA GLY A 146 -16.76 -19.68 11.98
C GLY A 146 -16.75 -20.72 13.11
N GLY A 147 -15.59 -21.02 13.71
CA GLY A 147 -15.45 -21.99 14.80
C GLY A 147 -15.38 -23.46 14.35
N LYS A 148 -15.33 -23.72 13.05
CA LYS A 148 -15.13 -25.07 12.48
C LYS A 148 -13.66 -25.52 12.56
N PHE A 149 -13.40 -26.77 12.18
CA PHE A 149 -12.05 -27.24 11.93
C PHE A 149 -11.49 -26.66 10.62
N LYS A 150 -10.17 -26.49 10.56
CA LYS A 150 -9.48 -26.06 9.35
C LYS A 150 -9.51 -27.20 8.33
N LEU A 151 -9.84 -26.89 7.08
CA LEU A 151 -9.68 -27.83 5.95
C LEU A 151 -8.18 -28.22 5.85
N PRO A 152 -7.86 -29.53 5.82
CA PRO A 152 -6.48 -29.97 5.78
C PRO A 152 -5.87 -29.65 4.42
N THR A 153 -4.60 -29.23 4.42
CA THR A 153 -3.76 -29.29 3.21
C THR A 153 -3.49 -30.75 2.83
N LEU A 154 -3.08 -30.99 1.58
CA LEU A 154 -2.78 -32.35 1.12
C LEU A 154 -1.73 -33.03 2.01
N GLY A 155 -0.68 -32.30 2.39
CA GLY A 155 0.33 -32.78 3.34
C GLY A 155 -0.23 -33.12 4.72
N GLU A 156 -1.09 -32.27 5.28
CA GLU A 156 -1.73 -32.54 6.58
C GLU A 156 -2.66 -33.77 6.53
N LEU A 157 -3.42 -33.93 5.45
CA LEU A 157 -4.28 -35.09 5.24
C LEU A 157 -3.45 -36.37 5.06
N TYR A 158 -2.39 -36.29 4.25
CA TYR A 158 -1.48 -37.40 4.01
C TYR A 158 -0.78 -37.85 5.30
N ALA A 159 -0.23 -36.91 6.07
CA ALA A 159 0.38 -37.19 7.37
C ALA A 159 -0.62 -37.81 8.36
N HIS A 160 -1.88 -37.36 8.35
CA HIS A 160 -2.93 -37.97 9.17
C HIS A 160 -3.20 -39.43 8.79
N LEU A 161 -3.22 -39.76 7.49
CA LEU A 161 -3.57 -41.09 7.02
C LEU A 161 -2.42 -42.10 7.14
N PHE A 162 -1.18 -41.66 6.91
CA PHE A 162 0.00 -42.52 6.76
C PHE A 162 1.09 -42.31 7.82
N GLY A 163 1.01 -41.26 8.64
CA GLY A 163 1.98 -40.97 9.71
C GLY A 163 3.34 -40.46 9.23
N THR A 164 3.48 -40.13 7.94
CA THR A 164 4.67 -39.53 7.35
C THR A 164 4.26 -38.42 6.39
N ASP A 165 5.16 -37.49 6.09
CA ASP A 165 4.99 -36.55 4.98
C ASP A 165 5.33 -37.23 3.63
N PHE A 166 4.97 -36.59 2.52
CA PHE A 166 5.41 -36.99 1.17
C PHE A 166 6.44 -36.00 0.61
N ALA A 167 7.33 -36.49 -0.25
CA ALA A 167 8.38 -35.67 -0.86
C ALA A 167 7.82 -34.83 -2.02
N GLU A 168 8.43 -33.65 -2.25
CA GLU A 168 8.15 -32.78 -3.42
C GLU A 168 6.73 -32.21 -3.53
N ALA A 169 6.07 -31.87 -2.40
CA ALA A 169 4.82 -31.09 -2.43
C ALA A 169 4.96 -29.79 -3.26
N HIS A 170 3.90 -29.40 -3.96
CA HIS A 170 3.88 -28.35 -5.00
C HIS A 170 4.62 -28.79 -6.26
N ASN A 171 4.27 -29.98 -6.70
CA ASN A 171 4.63 -30.56 -7.98
C ASN A 171 3.42 -31.41 -8.41
N ALA A 172 2.74 -31.00 -9.48
CA ALA A 172 1.50 -31.62 -9.93
C ALA A 172 1.58 -33.16 -9.96
N THR A 173 2.69 -33.76 -10.39
CA THR A 173 2.83 -35.23 -10.44
C THR A 173 2.89 -35.87 -9.06
N ALA A 174 3.58 -35.25 -8.10
CA ALA A 174 3.65 -35.72 -6.71
C ALA A 174 2.31 -35.52 -5.99
N ASP A 175 1.68 -34.37 -6.23
CA ASP A 175 0.40 -34.01 -5.62
C ASP A 175 -0.74 -34.88 -6.15
N VAL A 176 -0.76 -35.23 -7.44
CA VAL A 176 -1.72 -36.22 -8.00
C VAL A 176 -1.53 -37.59 -7.37
N GLU A 177 -0.29 -38.07 -7.22
CA GLU A 177 -0.03 -39.38 -6.62
C GLU A 177 -0.44 -39.41 -5.15
N ALA A 178 -0.08 -38.38 -4.37
CA ALA A 178 -0.49 -38.25 -2.98
C ALA A 178 -2.01 -38.12 -2.85
N THR A 179 -2.66 -37.37 -3.74
CA THR A 179 -4.12 -37.20 -3.75
C THR A 179 -4.84 -38.49 -4.07
N ALA A 180 -4.43 -39.20 -5.12
CA ALA A 180 -5.01 -40.49 -5.48
C ALA A 180 -4.88 -41.48 -4.32
N ARG A 181 -3.69 -41.53 -3.71
CA ARG A 181 -3.42 -42.38 -2.55
C ARG A 181 -4.32 -42.03 -1.35
N CYS A 182 -4.42 -40.75 -1.00
CA CYS A 182 -5.30 -40.27 0.07
C CYS A 182 -6.76 -40.62 -0.22
N PHE A 183 -7.22 -40.39 -1.45
CA PHE A 183 -8.60 -40.69 -1.87
C PHE A 183 -8.93 -42.17 -1.64
N PHE A 184 -8.19 -43.10 -2.24
CA PHE A 184 -8.48 -44.53 -2.09
C PHE A 184 -8.31 -45.02 -0.64
N GLU A 185 -7.38 -44.44 0.13
CA GLU A 185 -7.21 -44.80 1.54
C GLU A 185 -8.38 -44.31 2.41
N LEU A 186 -8.94 -43.13 2.14
CA LEU A 186 -10.13 -42.62 2.82
C LEU A 186 -11.35 -43.50 2.54
N PHE A 187 -11.47 -44.02 1.31
CA PHE A 187 -12.49 -45.02 0.95
C PHE A 187 -12.28 -46.33 1.70
N ARG A 188 -11.05 -46.86 1.70
CA ARG A 188 -10.71 -48.09 2.41
C ARG A 188 -11.06 -48.03 3.89
N LYS A 189 -10.77 -46.90 4.54
CA LYS A 189 -11.07 -46.68 5.97
C LYS A 189 -12.53 -46.33 6.24
N ARG A 190 -13.37 -46.17 5.19
CA ARG A 190 -14.77 -45.70 5.27
C ARG A 190 -14.89 -44.37 6.01
N GLN A 191 -13.92 -43.48 5.82
CA GLN A 191 -13.84 -42.20 6.50
C GLN A 191 -14.48 -41.06 5.69
N ILE A 192 -14.71 -41.28 4.38
CA ILE A 192 -15.42 -40.37 3.48
C ILE A 192 -16.30 -41.18 2.54
N LEU A 193 -17.48 -40.65 2.22
CA LEU A 193 -18.34 -41.09 1.12
C LEU A 193 -18.72 -39.87 0.28
N PRO A 194 -17.93 -39.51 -0.76
CA PRO A 194 -18.21 -38.36 -1.60
C PRO A 194 -19.64 -38.41 -2.14
N ALA A 195 -20.31 -37.26 -2.16
CA ALA A 195 -21.72 -37.18 -2.59
C ALA A 195 -21.96 -37.72 -4.02
N SER A 196 -20.93 -37.68 -4.87
CA SER A 196 -20.94 -38.21 -6.23
C SER A 196 -20.91 -39.74 -6.31
N ILE A 197 -20.43 -40.45 -5.28
CA ILE A 197 -20.28 -41.91 -5.25
C ILE A 197 -21.20 -42.57 -4.21
N LYS A 198 -21.73 -41.83 -3.23
CA LYS A 198 -22.51 -42.38 -2.10
C LYS A 198 -23.67 -43.30 -2.51
N ASP A 199 -24.30 -43.07 -3.67
CA ASP A 199 -25.47 -43.81 -4.16
C ASP A 199 -25.09 -44.95 -5.15
N ARG A 200 -23.78 -45.16 -5.40
CA ARG A 200 -23.24 -46.19 -6.30
C ARG A 200 -22.75 -47.41 -5.53
N ALA A 201 -23.71 -48.19 -5.03
CA ALA A 201 -23.45 -49.40 -4.26
C ALA A 201 -22.57 -50.43 -5.00
N ASP A 202 -22.67 -50.49 -6.32
CA ASP A 202 -21.87 -51.31 -7.23
C ASP A 202 -20.37 -50.95 -7.19
N LEU A 203 -20.05 -49.65 -7.24
CA LEU A 203 -18.68 -49.15 -7.18
C LEU A 203 -18.10 -49.27 -5.78
N LEU A 204 -18.90 -48.98 -4.76
CA LEU A 204 -18.48 -49.12 -3.36
C LEU A 204 -18.11 -50.56 -3.02
N GLN A 205 -18.92 -51.53 -3.45
CA GLN A 205 -18.63 -52.94 -3.24
C GLN A 205 -17.35 -53.38 -3.98
N THR A 206 -17.14 -52.87 -5.20
CA THR A 206 -15.95 -53.16 -6.01
C THR A 206 -14.68 -52.60 -5.37
N LEU A 207 -14.70 -51.36 -4.89
CA LEU A 207 -13.58 -50.73 -4.19
C LEU A 207 -13.28 -51.40 -2.85
N GLU A 208 -14.31 -51.74 -2.07
CA GLU A 208 -14.14 -52.45 -0.79
C GLU A 208 -13.49 -53.83 -0.98
N ALA A 209 -13.84 -54.54 -2.06
CA ALA A 209 -13.23 -55.83 -2.37
C ALA A 209 -11.79 -55.71 -2.90
N ALA A 210 -11.42 -54.57 -3.49
CA ALA A 210 -10.10 -54.36 -4.07
C ALA A 210 -9.06 -53.81 -3.08
N LEU A 211 -9.49 -52.98 -2.12
CA LEU A 211 -8.61 -52.26 -1.20
C LEU A 211 -8.40 -53.01 0.13
N GLU A 212 -7.78 -54.20 0.08
CA GLU A 212 -7.59 -55.05 1.28
C GLU A 212 -6.46 -54.57 2.22
N ALA A 213 -5.51 -53.80 1.70
CA ALA A 213 -4.33 -53.29 2.42
C ALA A 213 -4.20 -51.76 2.27
N PRO A 214 -3.41 -51.07 3.11
CA PRO A 214 -3.12 -49.65 2.93
C PRO A 214 -2.63 -49.36 1.51
N VAL A 215 -3.20 -48.33 0.88
CA VAL A 215 -2.87 -47.99 -0.52
C VAL A 215 -1.39 -47.65 -0.63
N GLU A 216 -0.67 -48.32 -1.52
CA GLU A 216 0.75 -48.08 -1.80
C GLU A 216 0.95 -46.96 -2.82
N LEU A 217 2.16 -46.39 -2.84
CA LEU A 217 2.57 -45.49 -3.92
C LEU A 217 2.79 -46.30 -5.20
N ILE A 218 2.46 -45.71 -6.34
CA ILE A 218 2.72 -46.31 -7.65
C ILE A 218 4.20 -46.13 -8.05
N GLY A 219 4.95 -45.29 -7.33
CA GLY A 219 6.40 -45.19 -7.41
C GLY A 219 6.88 -44.38 -8.61
N LEU A 220 6.14 -43.34 -8.99
CA LEU A 220 6.55 -42.45 -10.07
C LEU A 220 7.85 -41.73 -9.70
N LYS A 221 8.73 -41.54 -10.69
CA LYS A 221 9.89 -40.67 -10.53
C LYS A 221 9.48 -39.23 -10.80
N HIS A 222 9.24 -38.47 -9.76
CA HIS A 222 8.97 -37.04 -9.86
C HIS A 222 10.24 -36.28 -10.27
N ARG A 223 10.10 -35.32 -11.19
CA ARG A 223 11.20 -34.45 -11.60
C ARG A 223 11.35 -33.37 -10.54
N ASN A 224 12.56 -33.21 -10.00
CA ASN A 224 12.85 -32.10 -9.11
C ASN A 224 13.01 -30.79 -9.91
N LEU A 225 11.88 -30.11 -10.15
CA LEU A 225 11.78 -28.91 -10.98
C LEU A 225 12.63 -27.75 -10.42
N LYS A 226 12.68 -27.58 -9.09
CA LYS A 226 13.52 -26.57 -8.42
C LYS A 226 15.01 -26.74 -8.75
N SER A 227 15.53 -27.96 -8.72
CA SER A 227 16.93 -28.24 -9.09
C SER A 227 17.21 -28.06 -10.58
N ALA A 228 16.21 -28.30 -11.43
CA ALA A 228 16.32 -28.12 -12.88
C ALA A 228 16.29 -26.63 -13.24
N ALA A 229 15.39 -25.86 -12.64
CA ALA A 229 15.32 -24.41 -12.77
C ALA A 229 16.60 -23.74 -12.25
N ALA A 230 17.15 -24.16 -11.11
CA ALA A 230 18.43 -23.63 -10.60
C ALA A 230 19.61 -23.90 -11.54
N ARG A 231 19.68 -25.11 -12.15
CA ARG A 231 20.71 -25.46 -13.14
C ARG A 231 20.56 -24.64 -14.43
N LEU A 232 19.33 -24.44 -14.89
CA LEU A 232 19.04 -23.55 -16.01
C LEU A 232 19.39 -22.11 -15.69
N ALA A 233 19.01 -21.59 -14.52
CA ALA A 233 19.33 -20.23 -14.10
C ALA A 233 20.85 -20.00 -14.02
N GLN A 234 21.64 -20.98 -13.57
CA GLN A 234 23.11 -20.89 -13.63
C GLN A 234 23.62 -20.80 -15.08
N GLN A 235 23.15 -21.67 -15.97
CA GLN A 235 23.53 -21.66 -17.40
C GLN A 235 23.06 -20.37 -18.11
N THR A 236 21.88 -19.87 -17.78
CA THR A 236 21.32 -18.65 -18.33
C THR A 236 22.01 -17.43 -17.75
N SER A 237 22.44 -17.42 -16.49
CA SER A 237 23.19 -16.30 -15.88
C SER A 237 24.56 -16.09 -16.54
N GLU A 238 25.22 -17.17 -16.96
CA GLU A 238 26.44 -17.12 -17.78
C GLU A 238 26.18 -16.58 -19.19
N ALA A 239 24.96 -16.75 -19.73
CA ALA A 239 24.54 -16.20 -21.02
C ALA A 239 23.95 -14.77 -20.91
N GLN A 240 23.26 -14.42 -19.81
CA GLN A 240 22.51 -13.19 -19.57
C GLN A 240 23.36 -12.03 -19.04
N GLN A 241 24.63 -12.26 -18.68
CA GLN A 241 25.61 -11.17 -18.62
C GLN A 241 25.67 -10.35 -19.93
N THR A 242 25.11 -10.84 -21.04
CA THR A 242 24.95 -10.12 -22.30
C THR A 242 23.58 -9.46 -22.54
N LEU A 243 22.58 -9.66 -21.65
CA LEU A 243 21.19 -9.22 -21.83
C LEU A 243 20.73 -8.12 -20.86
N VAL A 244 21.46 -7.85 -19.78
CA VAL A 244 21.31 -6.58 -19.06
C VAL A 244 21.72 -5.49 -20.04
N PRO A 245 20.84 -4.51 -20.33
CA PRO A 245 21.21 -3.48 -21.27
C PRO A 245 22.48 -2.77 -20.81
N ASP A 246 23.44 -2.67 -21.73
CA ASP A 246 24.67 -1.91 -21.50
C ASP A 246 24.29 -0.44 -21.31
N PHE A 247 24.36 0.01 -20.07
CA PHE A 247 24.29 1.42 -19.67
C PHE A 247 25.73 1.95 -19.64
N PRO A 248 26.01 3.12 -20.23
CA PRO A 248 27.32 3.76 -20.14
C PRO A 248 27.93 3.70 -18.74
N LEU A 249 29.09 3.04 -18.62
CA LEU A 249 29.86 3.03 -17.37
C LEU A 249 30.53 4.39 -17.16
N GLU A 250 29.83 5.32 -16.52
CA GLU A 250 30.32 6.65 -16.18
C GLU A 250 30.95 6.70 -14.78
N GLN A 251 31.94 5.84 -14.51
CA GLN A 251 32.54 5.72 -13.16
C GLN A 251 33.18 7.01 -12.66
N GLU A 252 33.79 7.80 -13.54
CA GLU A 252 34.35 9.10 -13.18
C GLU A 252 33.25 10.09 -12.78
N ALA A 253 32.12 10.11 -13.50
CA ALA A 253 30.98 10.97 -13.16
C ALA A 253 30.30 10.55 -11.85
N LEU A 254 30.28 9.24 -11.53
CA LEU A 254 29.73 8.72 -10.27
C LEU A 254 30.47 9.23 -9.03
N ALA A 255 31.80 9.38 -9.14
CA ALA A 255 32.63 9.84 -8.02
C ALA A 255 32.18 11.24 -7.56
N ASP A 256 31.90 12.14 -8.51
CA ASP A 256 31.51 13.53 -8.24
C ASP A 256 29.98 13.73 -8.14
N ALA A 257 29.17 12.79 -8.61
CA ALA A 257 27.70 12.89 -8.57
C ALA A 257 27.18 12.92 -7.12
N PRO A 258 26.38 13.91 -6.70
CA PRO A 258 25.75 13.87 -5.39
C PRO A 258 24.63 12.84 -5.35
N PHE A 259 24.46 12.18 -4.21
CA PHE A 259 23.32 11.31 -3.92
C PHE A 259 22.39 11.97 -2.90
N VAL A 260 21.08 11.75 -3.08
CA VAL A 260 20.02 12.20 -2.18
C VAL A 260 18.99 11.07 -2.11
N HIS A 261 18.54 10.75 -0.90
CA HIS A 261 17.39 9.85 -0.74
C HIS A 261 16.12 10.53 -1.23
N LEU A 262 15.43 9.87 -2.17
CA LEU A 262 14.15 10.35 -2.73
C LEU A 262 12.93 9.65 -2.13
N HIS A 263 13.14 8.56 -1.40
CA HIS A 263 12.12 7.72 -0.78
C HIS A 263 12.49 7.51 0.69
N THR A 264 11.95 8.36 1.55
CA THR A 264 12.31 8.44 2.97
C THR A 264 11.06 8.60 3.81
N HIS A 265 10.90 7.72 4.79
CA HIS A 265 9.84 7.80 5.78
C HIS A 265 10.34 8.44 7.08
N SER A 266 9.49 9.24 7.70
CA SER A 266 9.71 9.78 9.04
C SER A 266 8.72 9.18 10.03
N GLN A 267 8.82 9.59 11.29
CA GLN A 267 7.86 9.28 12.35
C GLN A 267 6.39 9.62 12.03
N TYR A 268 6.11 10.40 10.98
CA TYR A 268 4.75 10.67 10.48
C TYR A 268 4.22 9.58 9.53
N SER A 269 5.06 8.64 9.11
CA SER A 269 4.64 7.29 8.72
C SER A 269 4.33 6.48 9.99
N VAL A 270 3.21 6.83 10.60
CA VAL A 270 2.82 6.41 11.95
C VAL A 270 2.83 4.88 12.10
N LEU A 271 3.50 4.40 13.15
CA LEU A 271 3.70 2.98 13.46
C LEU A 271 4.42 2.18 12.36
N GLN A 272 5.13 2.86 11.46
CA GLN A 272 5.91 2.22 10.39
C GLN A 272 7.36 2.68 10.37
N SER A 273 7.66 3.94 10.70
CA SER A 273 9.03 4.46 10.72
C SER A 273 9.40 5.00 12.10
N THR A 274 10.68 4.87 12.45
CA THR A 274 11.27 5.40 13.68
C THR A 274 12.13 6.65 13.45
N SER A 275 12.35 7.05 12.19
CA SER A 275 13.19 8.20 11.86
C SER A 275 12.54 9.51 12.24
N ASN A 276 13.15 10.26 13.16
CA ASN A 276 12.73 11.62 13.42
C ASN A 276 13.23 12.56 12.31
N ILE A 277 12.43 13.57 11.96
CA ILE A 277 12.75 14.60 10.96
C ILE A 277 14.11 15.25 11.23
N ALA A 278 14.40 15.58 12.49
CA ALA A 278 15.66 16.23 12.85
C ALA A 278 16.87 15.33 12.54
N ASP A 279 16.74 14.02 12.77
CA ASP A 279 17.82 13.06 12.55
C ASP A 279 18.05 12.83 11.05
N ILE A 280 16.98 12.81 10.25
CA ILE A 280 17.08 12.76 8.77
C ILE A 280 17.83 13.99 8.24
N VAL A 281 17.45 15.18 8.68
CA VAL A 281 18.10 16.45 8.27
C VAL A 281 19.58 16.45 8.67
N ASN A 282 19.88 16.04 9.90
CA ASN A 282 21.26 15.96 10.39
C ASN A 282 22.08 14.93 9.60
N ALA A 283 21.52 13.76 9.29
CA ALA A 283 22.19 12.73 8.50
C ALA A 283 22.53 13.23 7.09
N ALA A 284 21.57 13.87 6.41
CA ALA A 284 21.78 14.46 5.09
C ALA A 284 22.86 15.57 5.12
N ALA A 285 22.82 16.45 6.11
CA ALA A 285 23.79 17.54 6.28
C ALA A 285 25.20 17.03 6.59
N ASN A 286 25.33 16.09 7.53
CA ASN A 286 26.62 15.50 7.92
C ASN A 286 27.31 14.80 6.76
N ASP A 287 26.53 14.19 5.87
CA ASP A 287 27.02 13.52 4.68
C ASP A 287 27.08 14.44 3.45
N ARG A 288 26.84 15.75 3.62
CA ARG A 288 26.91 16.78 2.56
C ARG A 288 26.02 16.50 1.35
N MET A 289 24.83 15.97 1.57
CA MET A 289 23.82 15.82 0.53
C MET A 289 23.28 17.22 0.15
N PRO A 290 23.04 17.51 -1.15
CA PRO A 290 22.55 18.82 -1.57
C PRO A 290 21.05 19.05 -1.29
N ALA A 291 20.31 17.98 -1.01
CA ALA A 291 18.88 18.02 -0.72
C ALA A 291 18.50 16.93 0.27
N VAL A 292 17.32 17.08 0.86
CA VAL A 292 16.68 16.09 1.74
C VAL A 292 15.22 15.95 1.35
N THR A 293 14.72 14.72 1.31
CA THR A 293 13.35 14.41 0.84
C THR A 293 12.54 13.75 1.95
N LEU A 294 11.24 14.06 2.00
CA LEU A 294 10.27 13.39 2.84
C LEU A 294 9.11 12.83 1.99
N THR A 295 8.81 11.54 2.11
CA THR A 295 7.76 10.83 1.35
C THR A 295 6.95 9.89 2.23
N ASP A 296 6.32 10.42 3.28
CA ASP A 296 5.55 9.62 4.22
C ASP A 296 4.33 8.92 3.59
N HIS A 297 3.89 7.83 4.23
CA HIS A 297 2.75 6.99 3.79
C HIS A 297 1.45 7.81 3.72
N ALA A 298 1.03 8.14 2.51
CA ALA A 298 -0.25 8.75 2.12
C ALA A 298 -0.67 10.03 2.87
N ASN A 299 0.26 10.65 3.60
CA ASN A 299 0.01 11.82 4.42
C ASN A 299 1.12 12.87 4.31
N LEU A 300 0.79 14.11 4.68
CA LEU A 300 1.70 15.25 4.72
C LEU A 300 1.79 15.87 6.12
N MET A 301 1.51 15.09 7.17
CA MET A 301 1.46 15.58 8.56
C MET A 301 2.81 16.18 8.99
N GLY A 302 3.91 15.59 8.53
CA GLY A 302 5.27 16.06 8.82
C GLY A 302 5.75 17.26 8.00
N ALA A 303 5.01 17.68 6.95
CA ALA A 303 5.52 18.62 5.95
C ALA A 303 5.96 19.98 6.53
N PHE A 304 5.15 20.57 7.42
CA PHE A 304 5.48 21.84 8.07
C PHE A 304 6.70 21.71 8.99
N HIS A 305 6.74 20.65 9.81
CA HIS A 305 7.85 20.39 10.72
C HIS A 305 9.16 20.11 9.97
N PHE A 306 9.07 19.44 8.82
CA PHE A 306 10.19 19.16 7.94
C PHE A 306 10.80 20.42 7.35
N ILE A 307 10.01 21.26 6.70
CA ILE A 307 10.49 22.54 6.16
C ILE A 307 11.09 23.40 7.27
N LYS A 308 10.42 23.49 8.42
CA LYS A 308 10.93 24.24 9.57
C LYS A 308 12.28 23.70 10.07
N ALA A 309 12.46 22.38 10.10
CA ALA A 309 13.72 21.77 10.52
C ALA A 309 14.86 22.05 9.53
N VAL A 310 14.59 21.96 8.22
CA VAL A 310 15.55 22.28 7.17
C VAL A 310 15.93 23.77 7.19
N ASN A 311 14.94 24.66 7.32
CA ASN A 311 15.19 26.10 7.43
C ASN A 311 16.03 26.42 8.67
N LYS A 312 15.72 25.82 9.83
CA LYS A 312 16.53 25.98 11.05
C LYS A 312 17.98 25.53 10.85
N HIS A 313 18.20 24.44 10.12
CA HIS A 313 19.55 24.00 9.78
C HIS A 313 20.25 25.04 8.87
N ASN A 314 19.57 25.50 7.82
CA ASN A 314 20.10 26.49 6.88
C ASN A 314 20.42 27.83 7.56
N ASP A 315 19.60 28.28 8.51
CA ASP A 315 19.84 29.49 9.30
C ASP A 315 21.06 29.38 10.22
N SER A 316 21.50 28.16 10.53
CA SER A 316 22.69 27.89 11.35
C SER A 316 23.99 27.74 10.54
N LEU A 317 23.90 27.77 9.21
CA LEU A 317 25.07 27.63 8.34
C LEU A 317 25.95 28.88 8.39
N GLU A 318 27.26 28.67 8.30
CA GLU A 318 28.22 29.76 8.12
C GLU A 318 28.13 30.33 6.70
N GLU A 319 28.54 31.59 6.53
CA GLU A 319 28.53 32.27 5.23
C GLU A 319 29.35 31.48 4.19
N GLY A 320 28.72 31.13 3.07
CA GLY A 320 29.34 30.37 1.98
C GLY A 320 29.13 28.84 2.01
N GLN A 321 28.51 28.29 3.06
CA GLN A 321 28.08 26.88 3.04
C GLN A 321 26.81 26.71 2.20
N PRO A 322 26.71 25.66 1.36
CA PRO A 322 25.53 25.46 0.53
C PRO A 322 24.32 25.05 1.39
N PRO A 323 23.13 25.65 1.18
CA PRO A 323 21.94 25.29 1.93
C PRO A 323 21.42 23.92 1.51
N LEU A 324 20.83 23.21 2.47
CA LEU A 324 20.13 21.96 2.21
C LEU A 324 18.77 22.25 1.57
N LYS A 325 18.52 21.69 0.38
CA LYS A 325 17.25 21.86 -0.34
C LYS A 325 16.16 20.94 0.25
N PRO A 326 15.02 21.46 0.75
CA PRO A 326 13.90 20.63 1.15
C PRO A 326 13.11 20.14 -0.07
N ILE A 327 12.79 18.84 -0.11
CA ILE A 327 11.92 18.22 -1.12
C ILE A 327 10.77 17.52 -0.41
N LEU A 328 9.54 17.85 -0.77
CA LEU A 328 8.34 17.22 -0.21
C LEU A 328 7.70 16.28 -1.23
N GLY A 329 7.30 15.11 -0.76
CA GLY A 329 6.56 14.12 -1.51
C GLY A 329 5.62 13.32 -0.61
N CYS A 330 5.05 12.26 -1.16
CA CYS A 330 4.12 11.38 -0.48
C CYS A 330 4.08 10.02 -1.20
N GLU A 331 4.10 8.91 -0.46
CA GLU A 331 3.90 7.57 -1.01
C GLU A 331 2.41 7.20 -0.91
N PHE A 332 1.70 7.19 -2.03
CA PHE A 332 0.27 6.89 -2.06
C PHE A 332 -0.02 5.42 -2.35
N PHE A 333 -1.14 4.93 -1.83
CA PHE A 333 -1.73 3.64 -2.18
C PHE A 333 -2.69 3.81 -3.36
N VAL A 334 -2.30 3.35 -4.54
CA VAL A 334 -3.05 3.49 -5.81
C VAL A 334 -3.79 2.20 -6.13
N CYS A 335 -5.10 2.22 -5.92
CA CYS A 335 -6.00 1.08 -6.15
C CYS A 335 -6.80 1.22 -7.45
N GLU A 336 -7.58 0.20 -7.83
CA GLU A 336 -8.43 0.24 -9.02
C GLU A 336 -9.58 1.24 -8.87
N ASP A 337 -10.27 1.21 -7.73
CA ASP A 337 -11.36 2.13 -7.36
C ASP A 337 -11.31 2.43 -5.86
N HIS A 338 -11.06 3.69 -5.52
CA HIS A 338 -10.93 4.13 -4.12
C HIS A 338 -12.24 4.05 -3.33
N LEU A 339 -13.39 4.02 -4.00
CA LEU A 339 -14.72 3.92 -3.39
C LEU A 339 -15.17 2.47 -3.19
N ASP A 340 -14.58 1.51 -3.91
CA ASP A 340 -14.92 0.09 -3.75
C ASP A 340 -14.42 -0.45 -2.40
N ARG A 341 -15.37 -1.03 -1.65
CA ARG A 341 -15.16 -1.71 -0.36
C ARG A 341 -15.73 -3.13 -0.36
N SER A 342 -16.20 -3.62 -1.51
CA SER A 342 -16.74 -4.97 -1.68
C SER A 342 -15.65 -6.04 -1.64
N ARG A 343 -14.42 -5.66 -1.98
CA ARG A 343 -13.22 -6.48 -1.93
C ARG A 343 -12.04 -5.71 -1.35
N ARG A 344 -11.08 -6.45 -0.82
CA ARG A 344 -9.82 -5.88 -0.32
C ARG A 344 -8.87 -5.61 -1.48
N ASP A 345 -8.77 -4.35 -1.83
CA ASP A 345 -7.74 -3.80 -2.70
C ASP A 345 -7.01 -2.69 -1.93
N ASN A 346 -5.80 -2.98 -1.45
CA ASN A 346 -5.00 -1.99 -0.73
C ASN A 346 -4.23 -1.07 -1.68
N GLY A 347 -4.27 -1.31 -3.00
CA GLY A 347 -3.51 -0.58 -3.99
C GLY A 347 -2.00 -0.83 -3.96
N TYR A 348 -1.33 -0.22 -4.93
CA TYR A 348 0.13 -0.23 -5.08
C TYR A 348 0.76 1.02 -4.45
N GLN A 349 1.95 0.89 -3.89
CA GLN A 349 2.68 1.99 -3.28
C GLN A 349 3.47 2.78 -4.33
N ILE A 350 3.06 4.02 -4.61
CA ILE A 350 3.65 4.88 -5.64
C ILE A 350 4.14 6.19 -5.01
N VAL A 351 5.36 6.58 -5.31
CA VAL A 351 5.99 7.78 -4.73
C VAL A 351 5.73 8.98 -5.62
N PHE A 352 5.20 10.06 -5.04
CA PHE A 352 5.01 11.33 -5.72
C PHE A 352 5.86 12.41 -5.05
N ILE A 353 6.55 13.23 -5.84
CA ILE A 353 7.37 14.35 -5.37
C ILE A 353 6.80 15.65 -5.95
N ALA A 354 6.62 16.66 -5.10
CA ALA A 354 6.18 17.98 -5.51
C ALA A 354 7.34 18.77 -6.11
N LYS A 355 7.18 19.25 -7.36
CA LYS A 355 8.17 20.13 -7.99
C LYS A 355 8.19 21.53 -7.38
N ASN A 356 7.08 21.99 -6.85
CA ASN A 356 6.88 23.33 -6.33
C ASN A 356 5.65 23.36 -5.39
N LYS A 357 5.29 24.55 -4.91
CA LYS A 357 4.13 24.74 -4.01
C LYS A 357 2.81 24.25 -4.62
N LYS A 358 2.61 24.37 -5.94
CA LYS A 358 1.39 23.87 -6.60
C LYS A 358 1.34 22.34 -6.59
N GLY A 359 2.47 21.69 -6.83
CA GLY A 359 2.60 20.24 -6.66
C GLY A 359 2.26 19.80 -5.23
N TYR A 360 2.74 20.52 -4.22
CA TYR A 360 2.40 20.23 -2.82
C TYR A 360 0.90 20.38 -2.53
N GLU A 361 0.24 21.40 -3.07
CA GLU A 361 -1.22 21.56 -2.97
C GLU A 361 -1.96 20.37 -3.59
N ASN A 362 -1.50 19.88 -4.73
CA ASN A 362 -2.06 18.68 -5.36
C ASN A 362 -1.88 17.43 -4.48
N LEU A 363 -0.68 17.22 -3.90
CA LEU A 363 -0.46 16.14 -2.94
C LEU A 363 -1.38 16.26 -1.71
N SER A 364 -1.58 17.48 -1.21
CA SER A 364 -2.46 17.74 -0.06
C SER A 364 -3.92 17.41 -0.35
N ILE A 365 -4.41 17.73 -1.54
CA ILE A 365 -5.75 17.37 -1.98
C ILE A 365 -5.88 15.85 -2.13
N MET A 366 -4.93 15.19 -2.80
CA MET A 366 -4.95 13.73 -2.97
C MET A 366 -4.93 12.99 -1.62
N SER A 367 -4.07 13.41 -0.69
CA SER A 367 -4.06 12.86 0.68
C SER A 367 -5.38 13.09 1.42
N SER A 368 -5.98 14.28 1.29
CA SER A 368 -7.29 14.55 1.88
C SER A 368 -8.38 13.65 1.31
N ILE A 369 -8.40 13.40 -0.01
CA ILE A 369 -9.34 12.48 -0.65
C ILE A 369 -9.10 11.04 -0.17
N ALA A 370 -7.83 10.63 -0.07
CA ALA A 370 -7.44 9.30 0.38
C ALA A 370 -7.98 8.98 1.79
N TYR A 371 -7.95 9.94 2.70
CA TYR A 371 -8.48 9.78 4.06
C TYR A 371 -9.99 9.98 4.16
N THR A 372 -10.57 10.96 3.46
CA THR A 372 -11.99 11.31 3.62
C THR A 372 -12.94 10.43 2.81
N LYS A 373 -12.50 9.93 1.65
CA LYS A 373 -13.33 9.14 0.72
C LYS A 373 -12.73 7.75 0.45
N GLY A 374 -11.42 7.68 0.25
CA GLY A 374 -10.72 6.47 -0.18
C GLY A 374 -10.31 5.49 0.93
N PHE A 375 -10.52 5.86 2.21
CA PHE A 375 -10.05 5.06 3.32
C PHE A 375 -10.81 3.74 3.42
N TYR A 376 -10.07 2.63 3.40
CA TYR A 376 -10.57 1.31 3.70
C TYR A 376 -9.74 0.65 4.80
N TYR A 377 -8.72 -0.13 4.45
CA TYR A 377 -7.68 -0.57 5.39
C TYR A 377 -6.49 0.40 5.42
N VAL A 378 -6.27 1.09 4.31
CA VAL A 378 -5.29 2.14 4.11
C VAL A 378 -5.97 3.32 3.40
N PRO A 379 -5.46 4.54 3.49
CA PRO A 379 -5.93 5.67 2.69
C PRO A 379 -5.53 5.49 1.22
N ARG A 380 -6.50 5.27 0.33
CA ARG A 380 -6.26 4.94 -1.08
C ARG A 380 -6.70 6.06 -2.02
N ILE A 381 -6.02 6.17 -3.15
CA ILE A 381 -6.45 6.93 -4.33
C ILE A 381 -6.56 6.01 -5.53
N ASP A 382 -7.12 6.49 -6.63
CA ASP A 382 -7.17 5.77 -7.90
C ASP A 382 -6.57 6.60 -9.05
N LYS A 383 -6.53 6.01 -10.24
CA LYS A 383 -6.00 6.64 -11.45
C LYS A 383 -6.78 7.90 -11.87
N GLN A 384 -8.08 7.99 -11.59
CA GLN A 384 -8.89 9.17 -11.94
C GLN A 384 -8.51 10.39 -11.10
N ILE A 385 -8.29 10.18 -9.79
CA ILE A 385 -7.78 11.22 -8.89
C ILE A 385 -6.40 11.69 -9.38
N ILE A 386 -5.52 10.75 -9.72
CA ILE A 386 -4.17 11.07 -10.21
C ILE A 386 -4.24 11.90 -11.48
N GLU A 387 -5.03 11.50 -12.47
CA GLU A 387 -5.21 12.26 -13.73
C GLU A 387 -5.69 13.70 -13.48
N THR A 388 -6.52 13.90 -12.46
CA THR A 388 -7.03 15.23 -12.08
C THR A 388 -5.96 16.11 -11.44
N TYR A 389 -5.07 15.54 -10.61
CA TYR A 389 -4.11 16.29 -9.79
C TYR A 389 -2.64 16.04 -10.15
N LYS A 390 -2.34 15.52 -11.35
CA LYS A 390 -0.98 15.13 -11.77
C LYS A 390 0.00 16.29 -12.05
N SER A 391 -0.49 17.52 -12.24
CA SER A 391 0.38 18.65 -12.60
C SER A 391 1.41 18.95 -11.51
N ASP A 392 2.60 19.39 -11.90
CA ASP A 392 3.68 19.80 -10.99
C ASP A 392 4.22 18.67 -10.08
N LEU A 393 4.03 17.42 -10.49
CA LEU A 393 4.51 16.24 -9.77
C LEU A 393 5.57 15.47 -10.57
N ILE A 394 6.42 14.75 -9.83
CA ILE A 394 7.34 13.72 -10.32
C ILE A 394 6.88 12.40 -9.68
N VAL A 395 6.97 11.29 -10.42
CA VAL A 395 6.54 9.96 -9.97
C VAL A 395 7.69 8.98 -10.03
N LEU A 396 7.87 8.21 -8.96
CA LEU A 396 8.72 7.03 -8.93
C LEU A 396 7.86 5.78 -8.92
N THR A 397 8.28 4.72 -9.62
CA THR A 397 7.51 3.47 -9.73
C THR A 397 7.26 2.73 -8.42
N GLY A 398 7.95 3.12 -7.34
CA GLY A 398 7.72 2.61 -6.00
C GLY A 398 8.60 1.43 -5.63
N ASN A 399 8.37 0.94 -4.41
CA ASN A 399 9.10 -0.17 -3.82
C ASN A 399 8.60 -1.54 -4.36
N LEU A 400 8.94 -2.68 -3.72
CA LEU A 400 8.43 -4.01 -4.13
C LEU A 400 6.88 -4.13 -4.16
N ASN A 401 6.18 -3.26 -3.43
CA ASN A 401 4.72 -3.12 -3.45
C ASN A 401 4.23 -2.04 -4.43
N GLY A 402 5.12 -1.40 -5.19
CA GLY A 402 4.77 -0.52 -6.30
C GLY A 402 4.18 -1.30 -7.47
N GLU A 403 3.44 -0.63 -8.35
CA GLU A 403 2.65 -1.29 -9.39
C GLU A 403 3.55 -2.10 -10.33
N LEU A 404 4.69 -1.54 -10.71
CA LEU A 404 5.61 -2.19 -11.64
C LEU A 404 6.31 -3.42 -11.02
N PRO A 405 7.06 -3.31 -9.89
CA PRO A 405 7.68 -4.47 -9.26
C PRO A 405 6.67 -5.55 -8.85
N SER A 406 5.53 -5.15 -8.27
CA SER A 406 4.51 -6.11 -7.83
C SER A 406 3.94 -6.89 -9.00
N LYS A 407 3.65 -6.24 -10.14
CA LYS A 407 3.17 -6.94 -11.35
C LYS A 407 4.21 -7.89 -11.92
N ILE A 408 5.48 -7.49 -11.98
CA ILE A 408 6.57 -8.38 -12.44
C ILE A 408 6.62 -9.66 -11.58
N LEU A 409 6.53 -9.50 -10.26
CA LEU A 409 6.71 -10.60 -9.32
C LEU A 409 5.50 -11.52 -9.18
N ASN A 410 4.29 -10.99 -9.40
CA ASN A 410 3.04 -11.70 -9.09
C ASN A 410 2.13 -11.99 -10.29
N LEU A 411 2.28 -11.25 -11.41
CA LEU A 411 1.35 -11.33 -12.54
C LEU A 411 2.03 -11.61 -13.88
N GLY A 412 3.20 -11.02 -14.12
CA GLY A 412 4.00 -11.18 -15.33
C GLY A 412 4.47 -9.86 -15.95
N ASP A 413 5.43 -9.97 -16.86
CA ASP A 413 6.15 -8.84 -17.47
C ASP A 413 5.22 -8.00 -18.37
N ASN A 414 4.24 -8.61 -19.03
CA ASN A 414 3.32 -7.92 -19.93
C ASN A 414 2.40 -6.96 -19.17
N GLN A 415 1.80 -7.41 -18.07
CA GLN A 415 0.93 -6.57 -17.23
C GLN A 415 1.71 -5.43 -16.58
N ALA A 416 2.97 -5.70 -16.22
CA ALA A 416 3.91 -4.70 -15.72
C ALA A 416 4.23 -3.64 -16.79
N GLU A 417 4.46 -4.07 -18.03
CA GLU A 417 4.71 -3.19 -19.17
C GLU A 417 3.50 -2.31 -19.51
N GLU A 418 2.29 -2.87 -19.55
CA GLU A 418 1.05 -2.10 -19.75
C GLU A 418 0.87 -1.02 -18.66
N ALA A 419 1.17 -1.35 -17.41
CA ALA A 419 1.13 -0.39 -16.32
C ALA A 419 2.14 0.74 -16.54
N LEU A 420 3.38 0.40 -16.91
CA LEU A 420 4.43 1.37 -17.18
C LEU A 420 4.05 2.31 -18.33
N GLN A 421 3.47 1.79 -19.40
CA GLN A 421 2.99 2.59 -20.54
C GLN A 421 1.96 3.63 -20.08
N TRP A 422 1.01 3.24 -19.22
CA TRP A 422 0.06 4.19 -18.65
C TRP A 422 0.76 5.29 -17.85
N TRP A 423 1.66 4.94 -16.92
CA TRP A 423 2.41 5.93 -16.16
C TRP A 423 3.23 6.86 -17.05
N HIS A 424 3.89 6.30 -18.07
CA HIS A 424 4.71 7.06 -19.00
C HIS A 424 3.86 8.02 -19.84
N GLN A 425 2.68 7.59 -20.28
CA GLN A 425 1.72 8.46 -20.96
C GLN A 425 1.25 9.62 -20.06
N GLN A 426 1.09 9.39 -18.76
CA GLN A 426 0.60 10.43 -17.85
C GLN A 426 1.65 11.46 -17.44
N PHE A 427 2.90 11.02 -17.23
CA PHE A 427 3.97 11.83 -16.61
C PHE A 427 5.18 12.10 -17.52
N GLY A 428 5.36 11.36 -18.62
CA GLY A 428 6.46 11.56 -19.57
C GLY A 428 7.82 11.59 -18.87
N ASP A 429 8.57 12.69 -19.07
CA ASP A 429 9.89 12.93 -18.48
C ASP A 429 9.90 13.00 -16.94
N ASP A 430 8.74 13.11 -16.30
CA ASP A 430 8.58 13.15 -14.85
C ASP A 430 8.28 11.81 -14.22
N LEU A 431 8.26 10.74 -15.03
CA LEU A 431 8.29 9.37 -14.54
C LEU A 431 9.74 8.88 -14.43
N TYR A 432 10.05 8.26 -13.31
CA TYR A 432 11.32 7.57 -13.09
C TYR A 432 11.08 6.15 -12.60
N ILE A 433 11.86 5.21 -13.12
CA ILE A 433 11.89 3.83 -12.62
C ILE A 433 12.78 3.79 -11.39
N GLU A 434 12.18 3.39 -10.26
CA GLU A 434 12.82 3.32 -8.96
C GLU A 434 13.51 1.97 -8.75
N LEU A 435 14.80 2.00 -8.41
CA LEU A 435 15.61 0.81 -8.17
C LEU A 435 16.13 0.80 -6.73
N MET A 436 15.96 -0.32 -6.06
CA MET A 436 16.47 -0.58 -4.71
C MET A 436 17.28 -1.88 -4.69
N ARG A 437 18.22 -1.99 -3.75
CA ARG A 437 19.11 -3.15 -3.60
C ARG A 437 19.39 -3.46 -2.13
N HIS A 438 18.43 -4.07 -1.45
CA HIS A 438 18.51 -4.56 -0.07
C HIS A 438 19.03 -6.01 0.01
N GLN A 439 19.72 -6.51 -1.01
CA GLN A 439 20.22 -7.90 -1.09
C GLN A 439 19.11 -8.95 -1.13
N GLN A 440 18.00 -8.63 -1.79
CA GLN A 440 16.88 -9.56 -1.96
C GLN A 440 16.79 -10.07 -3.40
N GLU A 441 16.45 -11.35 -3.55
CA GLU A 441 16.33 -11.98 -4.88
C GLU A 441 15.10 -11.49 -5.66
N ASP A 442 14.02 -11.13 -4.97
CA ASP A 442 12.84 -10.52 -5.58
C ASP A 442 13.15 -9.14 -6.17
N GLU A 443 13.91 -8.30 -5.47
CA GLU A 443 14.41 -7.03 -6.00
C GLU A 443 15.32 -7.22 -7.20
N LYS A 444 16.24 -8.19 -7.14
CA LYS A 444 17.14 -8.47 -8.27
C LYS A 444 16.34 -8.80 -9.54
N ARG A 445 15.35 -9.69 -9.43
CA ARG A 445 14.50 -10.09 -10.55
C ARG A 445 13.62 -8.95 -11.05
N ALA A 446 13.01 -8.18 -10.15
CA ALA A 446 12.24 -7.00 -10.54
C ALA A 446 13.13 -5.97 -11.26
N ASN A 447 14.31 -5.66 -10.72
CA ASN A 447 15.26 -4.72 -11.31
C ASN A 447 15.71 -5.14 -12.71
N GLU A 448 15.99 -6.42 -12.97
CA GLU A 448 16.35 -6.91 -14.29
C GLU A 448 15.28 -6.58 -15.34
N VAL A 449 14.01 -6.86 -15.05
CA VAL A 449 12.90 -6.54 -15.95
C VAL A 449 12.69 -5.03 -16.08
N MET A 450 12.71 -4.31 -14.97
CA MET A 450 12.57 -2.85 -14.94
C MET A 450 13.65 -2.14 -15.76
N LEU A 451 14.90 -2.62 -15.74
CA LEU A 451 16.00 -2.06 -16.55
C LEU A 451 15.78 -2.27 -18.06
N ARG A 452 15.26 -3.44 -18.46
CA ARG A 452 14.89 -3.68 -19.87
C ARG A 452 13.77 -2.74 -20.32
N LEU A 453 12.75 -2.56 -19.48
CA LEU A 453 11.64 -1.66 -19.75
C LEU A 453 12.09 -0.19 -19.78
N ALA A 454 12.96 0.22 -18.85
CA ALA A 454 13.56 1.55 -18.83
C ALA A 454 14.22 1.89 -20.16
N LYS A 455 15.06 1.00 -20.69
CA LYS A 455 15.70 1.20 -22.01
C LYS A 455 14.70 1.16 -23.16
N LYS A 456 13.71 0.25 -23.13
CA LYS A 456 12.71 0.11 -24.19
C LYS A 456 11.88 1.39 -24.38
N TYR A 457 11.56 2.08 -23.29
CA TYR A 457 10.72 3.27 -23.28
C TYR A 457 11.50 4.58 -23.06
N ASP A 458 12.83 4.53 -22.99
CA ASP A 458 13.70 5.67 -22.68
C ASP A 458 13.29 6.41 -21.38
N ILE A 459 12.97 5.62 -20.35
CA ILE A 459 12.57 6.13 -19.02
C ILE A 459 13.80 6.11 -18.11
N LYS A 460 14.08 7.26 -17.47
CA LYS A 460 15.20 7.39 -16.55
C LYS A 460 15.03 6.53 -15.30
N ILE A 461 16.13 5.96 -14.85
CA ILE A 461 16.21 5.19 -13.61
C ILE A 461 16.77 6.04 -12.47
N VAL A 462 16.32 5.80 -11.24
CA VAL A 462 16.89 6.40 -10.02
C VAL A 462 17.09 5.37 -8.92
N ALA A 463 18.17 5.50 -8.18
CA ALA A 463 18.46 4.69 -7.01
C ALA A 463 17.80 5.28 -5.74
N THR A 464 17.13 4.44 -4.97
CA THR A 464 16.58 4.77 -3.64
C THR A 464 16.86 3.64 -2.66
N ASN A 465 16.57 3.87 -1.37
CA ASN A 465 16.75 2.86 -0.31
C ASN A 465 15.56 2.74 0.64
N ASN A 466 14.40 3.34 0.29
CA ASN A 466 13.13 3.26 1.05
C ASN A 466 13.33 3.23 2.58
N SER A 467 13.88 4.31 3.13
CA SER A 467 14.41 4.31 4.50
C SER A 467 13.30 4.46 5.54
N TYR A 468 13.32 3.61 6.58
CA TYR A 468 12.37 3.62 7.70
C TYR A 468 13.00 3.98 9.05
N TYR A 469 14.32 3.93 9.15
CA TYR A 469 15.10 4.26 10.34
C TYR A 469 16.39 4.98 9.95
N THR A 470 16.96 5.80 10.85
CA THR A 470 18.04 6.71 10.45
C THR A 470 19.37 5.97 10.39
N THR A 471 19.63 5.10 11.37
CA THR A 471 20.87 4.32 11.47
C THR A 471 20.60 2.82 11.44
N LYS A 472 21.54 2.02 10.94
CA LYS A 472 21.41 0.56 10.89
C LYS A 472 21.12 -0.08 12.26
N ALA A 473 21.63 0.52 13.34
CA ALA A 473 21.42 0.03 14.71
C ALA A 473 19.96 0.13 15.19
N GLU A 474 19.16 1.01 14.59
CA GLU A 474 17.74 1.20 14.92
C GLU A 474 16.84 0.10 14.34
N ALA A 475 17.36 -0.80 13.51
CA ALA A 475 16.57 -1.86 12.86
C ALA A 475 15.75 -2.70 13.87
N ASN A 476 16.30 -2.96 15.06
CA ASN A 476 15.56 -3.68 16.11
C ASN A 476 14.42 -2.84 16.72
N ALA A 477 14.63 -1.53 16.92
CA ALA A 477 13.59 -0.64 17.41
C ALA A 477 12.43 -0.53 16.40
N HIS A 478 12.77 -0.46 15.12
CA HIS A 478 11.80 -0.50 14.03
C HIS A 478 11.04 -1.84 13.98
N ASP A 479 11.71 -2.98 14.12
CA ASP A 479 11.03 -4.29 14.17
C ASP A 479 10.02 -4.39 15.33
N ILE A 480 10.35 -3.83 16.50
CA ILE A 480 9.43 -3.73 17.64
C ILE A 480 8.23 -2.82 17.30
N LEU A 481 8.44 -1.70 16.61
CA LEU A 481 7.36 -0.81 16.18
C LEU A 481 6.35 -1.54 15.27
N LEU A 482 6.84 -2.33 14.31
CA LEU A 482 5.98 -3.16 13.46
C LEU A 482 5.17 -4.19 14.27
N CYS A 483 5.79 -4.79 15.30
CA CYS A 483 5.08 -5.71 16.20
C CYS A 483 3.95 -4.99 16.96
N VAL A 484 4.18 -3.75 17.42
CA VAL A 484 3.15 -2.93 18.08
C VAL A 484 1.99 -2.63 17.13
N LYS A 485 2.29 -2.30 15.87
CA LYS A 485 1.28 -2.04 14.83
C LYS A 485 0.36 -3.24 14.61
N GLU A 486 0.93 -4.43 14.49
CA GLU A 486 0.20 -5.65 14.16
C GLU A 486 -0.41 -6.35 15.38
N GLY A 487 -0.07 -5.91 16.60
CA GLY A 487 -0.49 -6.58 17.83
C GLY A 487 0.20 -7.95 18.03
N GLU A 488 1.40 -8.11 17.47
CA GLU A 488 2.17 -9.36 17.46
C GLU A 488 3.37 -9.33 18.41
N LYS A 489 3.90 -10.50 18.77
CA LYS A 489 5.12 -10.60 19.59
C LYS A 489 6.35 -10.65 18.68
N GLN A 490 7.43 -9.98 19.08
CA GLN A 490 8.70 -10.03 18.33
C GLN A 490 9.25 -11.47 18.16
N ALA A 491 8.99 -12.34 19.15
CA ALA A 491 9.35 -13.75 19.12
C ALA A 491 8.54 -14.58 18.08
N THR A 492 7.41 -14.08 17.59
CA THR A 492 6.70 -14.68 16.45
C THR A 492 7.61 -14.57 15.21
N PRO A 493 7.84 -15.65 14.46
CA PRO A 493 8.73 -15.61 13.30
C PRO A 493 8.17 -14.72 12.19
N ILE A 494 9.07 -14.03 11.47
CA ILE A 494 8.71 -13.23 10.29
C ILE A 494 8.32 -14.18 9.16
N GLY A 495 7.20 -13.89 8.50
CA GLY A 495 6.72 -14.68 7.36
C GLY A 495 5.32 -14.28 6.92
N ARG A 496 4.66 -15.14 6.14
CA ARG A 496 3.29 -14.93 5.64
C ARG A 496 2.37 -16.04 6.13
N GLY A 497 1.14 -15.69 6.44
CA GLY A 497 0.11 -16.66 6.86
C GLY A 497 0.07 -16.91 8.37
N ARG A 498 -0.57 -18.01 8.77
CA ARG A 498 -0.82 -18.30 10.19
C ARG A 498 0.45 -18.67 10.92
N GLY A 499 0.63 -18.11 12.12
CA GLY A 499 1.80 -18.37 12.96
C GLY A 499 3.02 -17.53 12.61
N PHE A 500 2.89 -16.62 11.64
CA PHE A 500 3.92 -15.67 11.24
C PHE A 500 3.45 -14.24 11.46
N ARG A 501 4.40 -13.31 11.66
CA ARG A 501 4.15 -11.87 11.74
C ARG A 501 4.76 -11.14 10.55
N TYR A 502 4.30 -9.91 10.35
CA TYR A 502 4.99 -8.96 9.47
C TYR A 502 6.31 -8.49 10.08
N GLY A 503 7.29 -8.25 9.22
CA GLY A 503 8.62 -7.77 9.56
C GLY A 503 9.46 -7.66 8.29
N PHE A 504 10.52 -6.86 8.34
CA PHE A 504 11.44 -6.73 7.21
C PHE A 504 12.39 -7.93 7.12
N PRO A 505 12.77 -8.34 5.90
CA PRO A 505 13.59 -9.53 5.67
C PRO A 505 15.04 -9.35 6.16
N ASN A 506 15.51 -8.10 6.29
CA ASN A 506 16.84 -7.77 6.77
C ASN A 506 16.89 -6.32 7.33
N GLN A 507 18.10 -5.81 7.58
CA GLN A 507 18.36 -4.54 8.27
C GLN A 507 18.88 -3.43 7.33
N GLU A 508 18.61 -3.50 6.03
CA GLU A 508 19.19 -2.59 5.03
C GLU A 508 18.37 -1.30 4.77
N TYR A 509 17.25 -1.10 5.48
CA TYR A 509 16.28 -0.01 5.26
C TYR A 509 16.59 1.26 6.08
N TYR A 510 17.88 1.56 6.28
CA TYR A 510 18.33 2.76 6.97
C TYR A 510 18.65 3.91 6.00
N TYR A 511 18.89 5.11 6.53
CA TYR A 511 19.34 6.27 5.75
C TYR A 511 20.85 6.16 5.42
N LYS A 512 21.18 5.35 4.39
CA LYS A 512 22.56 5.09 3.94
C LYS A 512 23.32 6.36 3.55
N SER A 513 24.64 6.36 3.73
CA SER A 513 25.50 7.42 3.21
C SER A 513 25.58 7.40 1.68
N GLN A 514 25.97 8.53 1.09
CA GLN A 514 26.27 8.66 -0.35
C GLN A 514 27.32 7.64 -0.77
N SER A 515 28.34 7.39 0.07
CA SER A 515 29.40 6.43 -0.23
C SER A 515 28.89 4.99 -0.34
N GLU A 516 28.00 4.58 0.56
CA GLU A 516 27.37 3.26 0.53
C GLU A 516 26.46 3.10 -0.68
N MET A 517 25.66 4.12 -1.00
CA MET A 517 24.75 4.08 -2.16
C MET A 517 25.52 4.05 -3.49
N LYS A 518 26.59 4.84 -3.63
CA LYS A 518 27.47 4.78 -4.81
C LYS A 518 28.13 3.42 -4.97
N ALA A 519 28.60 2.81 -3.87
CA ALA A 519 29.17 1.46 -3.92
C ALA A 519 28.13 0.41 -4.34
N LEU A 520 26.88 0.55 -3.87
CA LEU A 520 25.78 -0.38 -4.17
C LEU A 520 25.33 -0.33 -5.64
N PHE A 521 25.52 0.80 -6.32
CA PHE A 521 25.15 1.04 -7.71
C PHE A 521 26.37 1.32 -8.61
N ALA A 522 27.56 0.85 -8.23
CA ALA A 522 28.79 1.10 -8.99
C ALA A 522 28.77 0.50 -10.41
N ASP A 523 28.01 -0.59 -10.60
CA ASP A 523 27.72 -1.23 -11.88
C ASP A 523 26.63 -0.52 -12.70
N LEU A 524 25.90 0.42 -12.09
CA LEU A 524 24.82 1.18 -12.72
C LEU A 524 24.88 2.67 -12.32
N PRO A 525 25.93 3.42 -12.72
CA PRO A 525 26.13 4.82 -12.32
C PRO A 525 24.95 5.75 -12.62
N GLU A 526 24.25 5.51 -13.73
CA GLU A 526 23.12 6.35 -14.17
C GLU A 526 22.00 6.46 -13.12
N ALA A 527 21.76 5.41 -12.34
CA ALA A 527 20.75 5.43 -11.28
C ALA A 527 21.05 6.49 -10.20
N ILE A 528 22.33 6.81 -9.99
CA ILE A 528 22.77 7.87 -9.07
C ILE A 528 22.81 9.22 -9.81
N ILE A 529 23.39 9.26 -11.01
CA ILE A 529 23.60 10.50 -11.78
C ILE A 529 22.25 11.18 -12.13
N ASN A 530 21.22 10.40 -12.47
CA ASN A 530 19.90 10.91 -12.82
C ASN A 530 19.20 11.67 -11.67
N ILE A 531 19.58 11.42 -10.42
CA ILE A 531 19.00 12.08 -9.23
C ILE A 531 19.22 13.60 -9.28
N ALA A 532 20.38 14.06 -9.76
CA ALA A 532 20.67 15.49 -9.90
C ALA A 532 19.67 16.17 -10.84
N GLY A 533 19.33 15.52 -11.96
CA GLY A 533 18.34 16.01 -12.90
C GLY A 533 16.94 16.14 -12.29
N LEU A 534 16.55 15.20 -11.42
CA LEU A 534 15.29 15.24 -10.68
C LEU A 534 15.27 16.40 -9.68
N ILE A 535 16.32 16.56 -8.86
CA ILE A 535 16.42 17.63 -7.86
C ILE A 535 16.40 19.02 -8.51
N ASN A 536 16.95 19.15 -9.71
CA ASN A 536 16.96 20.41 -10.46
C ASN A 536 15.57 20.85 -10.93
N LYS A 537 14.62 19.92 -11.07
CA LYS A 537 13.22 20.22 -11.37
C LYS A 537 12.45 20.76 -10.15
N VAL A 538 12.99 20.61 -8.94
CA VAL A 538 12.33 21.01 -7.68
C VAL A 538 12.76 22.41 -7.25
N THR A 539 11.75 23.28 -7.07
CA THR A 539 11.86 24.63 -6.52
C THR A 539 11.39 24.64 -5.07
N PRO A 540 12.26 24.98 -4.10
CA PRO A 540 11.88 25.09 -2.69
C PRO A 540 10.77 26.12 -2.46
N PHE A 541 9.95 25.87 -1.43
CA PHE A 541 8.90 26.77 -1.00
C PHE A 541 8.76 26.70 0.53
N ASP A 542 8.13 27.72 1.10
CA ASP A 542 7.77 27.76 2.52
C ASP A 542 6.27 27.49 2.72
N LEU A 543 5.94 26.94 3.89
CA LEU A 543 4.58 26.70 4.36
C LEU A 543 4.17 27.65 5.48
N ALA A 544 5.11 28.41 6.07
CA ALA A 544 4.76 29.50 6.95
C ALA A 544 3.89 30.54 6.20
N ARG A 545 2.84 31.02 6.87
CA ARG A 545 1.92 32.03 6.33
C ARG A 545 1.60 33.06 7.40
N GLU A 546 1.24 34.26 6.94
CA GLU A 546 0.60 35.25 7.79
C GLU A 546 -0.77 34.74 8.27
N VAL A 547 -1.28 35.35 9.34
CA VAL A 547 -2.57 35.00 9.92
C VAL A 547 -3.67 35.19 8.88
N LEU A 548 -4.42 34.12 8.62
CA LEU A 548 -5.59 34.13 7.74
C LEU A 548 -6.85 34.12 8.61
N LEU A 549 -7.57 35.25 8.63
CA LEU A 549 -8.88 35.35 9.29
C LEU A 549 -9.99 35.21 8.24
N PRO A 550 -11.07 34.45 8.52
CA PRO A 550 -12.26 34.48 7.70
C PRO A 550 -12.83 35.89 7.62
N GLU A 551 -13.35 36.28 6.45
CA GLU A 551 -14.08 37.54 6.30
C GLU A 551 -15.45 37.44 6.98
N TYR A 552 -15.78 38.37 7.88
CA TYR A 552 -17.10 38.42 8.51
C TYR A 552 -18.09 39.15 7.61
N LYS A 553 -19.22 38.51 7.27
CA LYS A 553 -20.25 39.10 6.42
C LYS A 553 -21.11 40.09 7.20
N ILE A 554 -20.80 41.38 7.05
CA ILE A 554 -21.57 42.48 7.64
C ILE A 554 -22.91 42.64 6.88
N PRO A 555 -24.05 42.82 7.58
CA PRO A 555 -25.34 43.07 6.93
C PRO A 555 -25.30 44.23 5.92
N GLU A 556 -25.93 44.06 4.75
CA GLU A 556 -25.93 45.08 3.68
C GLU A 556 -26.59 46.40 4.13
N ASP A 557 -27.61 46.32 4.98
CA ASP A 557 -28.34 47.48 5.52
C ASP A 557 -27.51 48.28 6.55
N PHE A 558 -26.36 47.74 6.98
CA PHE A 558 -25.46 48.44 7.89
C PHE A 558 -24.50 49.34 7.12
N SER A 559 -24.80 50.65 7.11
CA SER A 559 -23.92 51.70 6.61
C SER A 559 -23.92 52.89 7.58
N ILE A 560 -22.78 53.10 8.24
CA ILE A 560 -22.49 54.29 9.05
C ILE A 560 -21.62 55.28 8.25
N SER A 561 -20.77 54.77 7.36
CA SER A 561 -19.97 55.56 6.42
C SER A 561 -20.04 55.01 4.97
N ASN A 562 -19.56 55.82 4.01
CA ASN A 562 -19.44 55.45 2.60
C ASN A 562 -18.13 54.68 2.29
N THR A 563 -17.43 54.15 3.31
CA THR A 563 -16.15 53.46 3.08
C THR A 563 -16.37 52.11 2.38
N GLN A 564 -15.51 51.81 1.41
CA GLN A 564 -15.45 50.51 0.73
C GLN A 564 -14.39 49.59 1.34
N ASP A 565 -13.61 50.06 2.33
CA ASP A 565 -12.60 49.26 3.00
C ASP A 565 -13.25 48.24 3.95
N SER A 566 -12.99 46.95 3.73
CA SER A 566 -13.60 45.86 4.51
C SER A 566 -13.22 45.90 6.00
N LYS A 567 -11.96 46.27 6.33
CA LYS A 567 -11.50 46.34 7.71
C LYS A 567 -12.11 47.53 8.45
N GLU A 568 -12.25 48.68 7.79
CA GLU A 568 -12.96 49.83 8.37
C GLU A 568 -14.42 49.49 8.66
N ARG A 569 -15.09 48.78 7.74
CA ARG A 569 -16.47 48.32 7.97
C ARG A 569 -16.57 47.34 9.15
N GLU A 570 -15.64 46.40 9.30
CA GLU A 570 -15.60 45.50 10.46
C GLU A 570 -15.43 46.28 11.77
N ASN A 571 -14.56 47.29 11.80
CA ASN A 571 -14.37 48.15 12.98
C ASN A 571 -15.63 48.93 13.34
N GLU A 572 -16.31 49.51 12.36
CA GLU A 572 -17.56 50.26 12.57
C GLU A 572 -18.67 49.33 13.09
N TYR A 573 -18.80 48.15 12.50
CA TYR A 573 -19.83 47.18 12.90
C TYR A 573 -19.57 46.62 14.29
N LEU A 574 -18.32 46.27 14.60
CA LEU A 574 -17.91 45.86 15.93
C LEU A 574 -18.27 46.95 16.96
N ARG A 575 -17.88 48.20 16.68
CA ARG A 575 -18.21 49.34 17.54
C ARG A 575 -19.71 49.48 17.76
N PHE A 576 -20.52 49.41 16.70
CA PHE A 576 -21.97 49.48 16.81
C PHE A 576 -22.53 48.40 17.76
N LEU A 577 -22.15 47.13 17.53
CA LEU A 577 -22.60 46.01 18.36
C LEU A 577 -22.14 46.15 19.82
N THR A 578 -20.90 46.60 20.04
CA THR A 578 -20.36 46.84 21.38
C THR A 578 -21.19 47.88 22.13
N PHE A 579 -21.54 49.01 21.52
CA PHE A 579 -22.34 50.05 22.19
C PHE A 579 -23.80 49.63 22.40
N GLU A 580 -24.41 48.92 21.46
CA GLU A 580 -25.73 48.32 21.65
C GLU A 580 -25.73 47.31 22.80
N GLY A 581 -24.64 46.55 22.91
CA GLY A 581 -24.45 45.61 24.00
C GLY A 581 -24.18 46.28 25.35
N ALA A 582 -23.39 47.35 25.37
CA ALA A 582 -23.11 48.13 26.57
C ALA A 582 -24.38 48.75 27.15
N LYS A 583 -25.29 49.28 26.31
CA LYS A 583 -26.61 49.75 26.74
C LYS A 583 -27.44 48.67 27.43
N LYS A 584 -27.34 47.42 26.96
CA LYS A 584 -28.06 46.27 27.53
C LYS A 584 -27.43 45.76 28.84
N ARG A 585 -26.10 45.76 28.97
CA ARG A 585 -25.38 45.31 30.18
C ARG A 585 -25.42 46.35 31.30
N TYR A 586 -25.12 47.60 30.98
CA TYR A 586 -24.89 48.67 31.97
C TYR A 586 -26.07 49.64 32.10
N GLY A 587 -26.98 49.69 31.12
CA GLY A 587 -28.04 50.69 31.08
C GLY A 587 -27.48 52.08 30.74
N THR A 588 -27.17 52.87 31.77
CA THR A 588 -26.59 54.22 31.62
C THR A 588 -25.06 54.14 31.60
N LEU A 589 -24.45 54.59 30.50
CA LEU A 589 -22.98 54.57 30.36
C LEU A 589 -22.36 55.70 31.20
N SER A 590 -21.50 55.34 32.15
CA SER A 590 -20.63 56.31 32.84
C SER A 590 -19.48 56.73 31.92
N LYS A 591 -18.85 57.86 32.24
CA LYS A 591 -17.68 58.35 31.51
C LYS A 591 -16.53 57.33 31.51
N GLU A 592 -16.34 56.62 32.63
CA GLU A 592 -15.31 55.59 32.80
C GLU A 592 -15.54 54.37 31.89
N ILE A 593 -16.79 53.89 31.80
CA ILE A 593 -17.15 52.77 30.92
C ILE A 593 -16.95 53.17 29.45
N GLU A 594 -17.37 54.38 29.08
CA GLU A 594 -17.22 54.88 27.71
C GLU A 594 -15.75 55.08 27.32
N GLU A 595 -14.93 55.63 28.23
CA GLU A 595 -13.47 55.76 28.03
C GLU A 595 -12.82 54.39 27.85
N ARG A 596 -13.15 53.39 28.68
CA ARG A 596 -12.61 52.03 28.57
C ARG A 596 -13.04 51.33 27.28
N LEU A 597 -14.32 51.41 26.90
CA LEU A 597 -14.82 50.84 25.64
C LEU A 597 -14.13 51.44 24.42
N ASN A 598 -13.96 52.77 24.39
CA ASN A 598 -13.29 53.44 23.29
C ASN A 598 -11.81 53.04 23.20
N PHE A 599 -11.11 52.95 24.33
CA PHE A 599 -9.73 52.47 24.38
C PHE A 599 -9.59 51.05 23.83
N GLU A 600 -10.41 50.10 24.30
CA GLU A 600 -10.34 48.72 23.84
C GLU A 600 -10.64 48.60 22.34
N LEU A 601 -11.68 49.29 21.84
CA LEU A 601 -12.04 49.29 20.41
C LEU A 601 -10.93 49.89 19.54
N GLU A 602 -10.26 50.93 20.00
CA GLU A 602 -9.11 51.52 19.28
C GLU A 602 -7.94 50.53 19.20
N VAL A 603 -7.65 49.82 20.29
CA VAL A 603 -6.58 48.81 20.32
C VAL A 603 -6.94 47.60 19.43
N ILE A 604 -8.18 47.14 19.43
CA ILE A 604 -8.66 46.06 18.53
C ILE A 604 -8.54 46.48 17.07
N ALA A 605 -8.91 47.71 16.74
CA ALA A 605 -8.79 48.25 15.39
C ALA A 605 -7.32 48.33 14.93
N LYS A 606 -6.42 48.83 15.79
CA LYS A 606 -4.98 48.92 15.51
C LYS A 606 -4.32 47.56 15.32
N THR A 607 -4.74 46.56 16.08
CA THR A 607 -4.17 45.21 16.01
C THR A 607 -4.76 44.37 14.88
N GLY A 608 -5.85 44.83 14.25
CA GLY A 608 -6.40 44.21 13.05
C GLY A 608 -7.26 42.97 13.32
N TYR A 609 -7.85 42.87 14.52
CA TYR A 609 -8.70 41.74 14.91
C TYR A 609 -10.21 42.02 15.06
N PRO A 610 -10.84 43.04 14.43
CA PRO A 610 -12.27 43.28 14.61
C PRO A 610 -13.13 42.13 14.08
N GLY A 611 -12.82 41.59 12.89
CA GLY A 611 -13.50 40.43 12.33
C GLY A 611 -13.45 39.20 13.22
N TYR A 612 -12.34 38.99 13.96
CA TYR A 612 -12.23 37.87 14.91
C TYR A 612 -13.25 37.98 16.06
N PHE A 613 -13.44 39.18 16.63
CA PHE A 613 -14.47 39.40 17.66
C PHE A 613 -15.89 39.21 17.10
N LEU A 614 -16.14 39.69 15.89
CA LEU A 614 -17.44 39.53 15.21
C LEU A 614 -17.78 38.06 14.99
N ILE A 615 -16.82 37.25 14.51
CA ILE A 615 -16.99 35.81 14.33
C ILE A 615 -17.31 35.13 15.66
N VAL A 616 -16.53 35.40 16.70
CA VAL A 616 -16.70 34.76 18.02
C VAL A 616 -18.04 35.14 18.65
N GLN A 617 -18.44 36.41 18.59
CA GLN A 617 -19.73 36.88 19.07
C GLN A 617 -20.90 36.21 18.33
N ASP A 618 -20.79 36.05 17.01
CA ASP A 618 -21.84 35.42 16.20
C ASP A 618 -22.03 33.94 16.55
N LEU A 619 -20.93 33.20 16.72
CA LEU A 619 -20.95 31.81 17.19
C LEU A 619 -21.66 31.68 18.54
N ILE A 620 -21.32 32.54 19.51
CA ILE A 620 -21.90 32.52 20.86
C ILE A 620 -23.38 32.95 20.84
N ALA A 621 -23.73 33.94 20.04
CA ALA A 621 -25.12 34.39 19.89
C ALA A 621 -25.99 33.29 19.24
N ALA A 622 -25.48 32.61 18.22
CA ALA A 622 -26.15 31.49 17.58
C ALA A 622 -26.37 30.33 18.55
N ALA A 623 -25.33 29.95 19.32
CA ALA A 623 -25.42 28.90 20.34
C ALA A 623 -26.51 29.18 21.37
N ARG A 624 -26.55 30.39 21.93
CA ARG A 624 -27.60 30.78 22.90
C ARG A 624 -28.99 30.81 22.29
N LYS A 625 -29.12 31.21 21.02
CA LYS A 625 -30.41 31.16 20.31
C LYS A 625 -30.89 29.72 20.08
N MET A 626 -29.97 28.77 20.01
CA MET A 626 -30.24 27.33 19.92
C MET A 626 -30.41 26.67 21.30
N ASP A 627 -30.48 27.45 22.38
CA ASP A 627 -30.58 26.98 23.77
C ASP A 627 -29.37 26.15 24.23
N VAL A 628 -28.20 26.36 23.61
CA VAL A 628 -26.92 25.78 24.07
C VAL A 628 -26.35 26.65 25.18
N SER A 629 -26.02 26.04 26.31
CA SER A 629 -25.38 26.74 27.43
C SER A 629 -23.97 27.18 27.03
N VAL A 630 -23.64 28.44 27.32
CA VAL A 630 -22.31 29.01 27.08
C VAL A 630 -21.72 29.45 28.41
N GLY A 631 -20.49 29.01 28.69
CA GLY A 631 -19.77 29.37 29.91
C GLY A 631 -19.55 30.88 30.06
N PRO A 632 -19.12 31.35 31.24
CA PRO A 632 -18.90 32.77 31.50
C PRO A 632 -17.68 33.37 30.78
N GLY A 633 -16.91 32.55 30.05
CA GLY A 633 -15.64 32.90 29.44
C GLY A 633 -14.46 32.42 30.28
N ARG A 634 -13.34 32.07 29.61
CA ARG A 634 -12.10 31.61 30.26
C ARG A 634 -10.88 32.37 29.74
N GLY A 635 -9.77 32.22 30.45
CA GLY A 635 -8.50 32.84 30.07
C GLY A 635 -8.52 34.36 30.16
N SER A 636 -7.69 35.01 29.34
CA SER A 636 -7.53 36.47 29.37
C SER A 636 -8.69 37.22 28.73
N ALA A 637 -9.51 36.59 27.87
CA ALA A 637 -10.66 37.21 27.22
C ALA A 637 -11.67 37.85 28.21
N ALA A 638 -11.75 37.32 29.45
CA ALA A 638 -12.58 37.87 30.52
C ALA A 638 -12.20 39.30 30.94
N GLY A 639 -10.99 39.79 30.61
CA GLY A 639 -10.54 41.15 30.93
C GLY A 639 -11.00 42.25 29.96
N SER A 640 -11.73 41.91 28.90
CA SER A 640 -12.22 42.87 27.90
C SER A 640 -13.67 43.27 28.14
N VAL A 641 -13.90 44.58 28.30
CA VAL A 641 -15.25 45.16 28.34
C VAL A 641 -15.95 44.97 26.99
N VAL A 642 -15.22 45.07 25.88
CA VAL A 642 -15.76 44.80 24.54
C VAL A 642 -16.30 43.37 24.46
N ALA A 643 -15.54 42.37 24.93
CA ALA A 643 -16.00 40.98 24.95
C ALA A 643 -17.24 40.78 25.85
N TYR A 644 -17.29 41.43 27.02
CA TYR A 644 -18.44 41.38 27.93
C TYR A 644 -19.70 42.01 27.31
N CYS A 645 -19.55 43.17 26.66
CA CYS A 645 -20.63 43.85 25.95
C CYS A 645 -21.08 43.12 24.69
N LEU A 646 -20.22 42.31 24.06
CA LEU A 646 -20.60 41.42 22.97
C LEU A 646 -21.14 40.07 23.45
N TRP A 647 -21.31 39.89 24.77
CA TRP A 647 -21.77 38.63 25.35
C TRP A 647 -20.85 37.44 25.11
N ILE A 648 -19.62 37.68 24.63
CA ILE A 648 -18.55 36.69 24.48
C ILE A 648 -18.17 36.17 25.86
N THR A 649 -18.03 37.08 26.82
CA THR A 649 -17.86 36.76 28.23
C THR A 649 -19.09 37.19 29.02
N ASN A 650 -19.26 36.63 30.21
CA ASN A 650 -20.39 36.90 31.09
C ASN A 650 -19.98 37.42 32.47
N LEU A 651 -18.70 37.78 32.63
CA LEU A 651 -18.14 38.37 33.85
C LEU A 651 -17.75 39.81 33.55
N ASP A 652 -18.14 40.74 34.43
CA ASP A 652 -17.90 42.17 34.26
C ASP A 652 -16.44 42.54 34.63
N PRO A 653 -15.58 42.91 33.67
CA PRO A 653 -14.19 43.19 33.95
C PRO A 653 -13.97 44.47 34.75
N ILE A 654 -14.89 45.44 34.73
CA ILE A 654 -14.75 46.68 35.51
C ILE A 654 -15.06 46.40 36.98
N GLU A 655 -16.10 45.60 37.26
CA GLU A 655 -16.47 45.22 38.63
C GLU A 655 -15.34 44.47 39.34
N TYR A 656 -14.65 43.58 38.62
CA TYR A 656 -13.61 42.70 39.17
C TYR A 656 -12.18 43.17 38.91
N ASP A 657 -11.99 44.42 38.46
CA ASP A 657 -10.68 45.05 38.18
C ASP A 657 -9.79 44.18 37.27
N LEU A 658 -10.38 43.66 36.19
CA LEU A 658 -9.67 42.85 35.21
C LEU A 658 -9.02 43.73 34.13
N LEU A 659 -7.77 43.38 33.81
CA LEU A 659 -6.92 44.16 32.91
C LEU A 659 -7.08 43.69 31.45
N PHE A 660 -7.42 44.63 30.57
CA PHE A 660 -7.54 44.38 29.13
C PHE A 660 -6.18 44.11 28.49
N GLU A 661 -5.12 44.75 28.97
CA GLU A 661 -3.76 44.65 28.43
C GLU A 661 -3.16 43.25 28.61
N ARG A 662 -3.70 42.46 29.54
CA ARG A 662 -3.36 41.03 29.71
C ARG A 662 -3.95 40.17 28.59
N PHE A 663 -5.04 40.62 27.98
CA PHE A 663 -5.67 39.98 26.84
C PHE A 663 -5.06 40.46 25.54
N LEU A 664 -5.02 41.78 25.34
CA LEU A 664 -4.54 42.39 24.11
C LEU A 664 -3.59 43.54 24.44
N ASN A 665 -2.30 43.31 24.21
CA ASN A 665 -1.27 44.27 24.54
C ASN A 665 -1.06 45.25 23.35
N PRO A 666 -1.25 46.56 23.53
CA PRO A 666 -1.10 47.54 22.46
C PRO A 666 0.34 47.64 21.92
N ASP A 667 1.35 47.32 22.73
CA ASP A 667 2.76 47.38 22.36
C ASP A 667 3.26 46.10 21.65
N ARG A 668 2.43 45.05 21.61
CA ARG A 668 2.75 43.77 20.98
C ARG A 668 1.56 43.24 20.18
N VAL A 669 1.62 43.42 18.86
CA VAL A 669 0.62 42.84 17.95
C VAL A 669 0.83 41.33 17.88
N SER A 670 0.07 40.60 18.68
CA SER A 670 -0.08 39.14 18.61
C SER A 670 -1.55 38.77 18.52
N MET A 671 -1.87 37.69 17.81
CA MET A 671 -3.25 37.22 17.70
C MET A 671 -3.79 36.87 19.09
N PRO A 672 -4.93 37.45 19.51
CA PRO A 672 -5.55 37.11 20.78
C PRO A 672 -6.20 35.72 20.67
N ASP A 673 -6.25 35.02 21.81
CA ASP A 673 -6.90 33.71 21.91
C ASP A 673 -8.19 33.84 22.71
N ILE A 674 -9.33 33.59 22.07
CA ILE A 674 -10.66 33.58 22.71
C ILE A 674 -11.21 32.16 22.68
N ASP A 675 -11.06 31.49 23.80
CA ASP A 675 -11.64 30.19 24.04
C ASP A 675 -13.11 30.30 24.47
N ILE A 676 -13.94 29.40 23.95
CA ILE A 676 -15.37 29.33 24.25
C ILE A 676 -15.69 27.98 24.91
N ASP A 677 -16.44 28.03 26.01
CA ASP A 677 -16.93 26.84 26.71
C ASP A 677 -18.42 26.65 26.41
N PHE A 678 -18.81 25.46 25.98
CA PHE A 678 -20.19 25.05 25.71
C PHE A 678 -20.61 23.86 26.61
N ASP A 679 -21.92 23.59 26.67
CA ASP A 679 -22.58 22.39 27.23
C ASP A 679 -21.87 21.06 26.90
#